data_AF-A0A961BJW6-F1
#
_entry.id   AF-A0A961BJW6-F1
#
_cell.length_a   1.000
_cell.length_b   1.000
_cell.length_c   1.000
_cell.angle_alpha   90.00
_cell.angle_beta   90.00
_cell.angle_gamma   90.00
#
_symmetry.space_group_name_H-M   'P 1'
#
loop_
_entity.id
_entity.type
_entity.pdbx_description
1 polymer ?
#
loop_
_entity_poly.entity_id
_entity_poly.type
_entity_poly.pdbx_seq_one_letter_code
_entity_poly.pdbx_strand_id
1 'polypeptide(L)'
;MFNRSPLTALLALAMILPAAAVNAQLVVLPAPRLLTTMPMGGQAGTSVEVTITGENIENVTELLFSTPKITAKPVTDAQGKAVEGKFLVTIAADAPVGVYDARVLSRLGISSARAFSVGTLPELTRTAPNNSVETALKLPVNSICNATMTKRAVDFYAFEGKKGRRVAVDCAAAGIDSKLTPVVIIADAKGADLLVNRTGGVIDFIPPADGTFLVKVNDLTYQGGERHFYRLALRDVVGDGPAPRQPSTTLVSAVSWPPPGFPETAPAAETEPNNRPAEAQKITLPCDLSGSFFPAADVDTYEFSAKKGEIWWVEVASERLGLPTDPFVLVQQVTKTGGQETLTDVAELYDINSPVKVSSNGYSYDGPPYNVGSPDVLGKFEIKEDGVHRLQVRDLFGGTRNVKENSYRLIVRKATPDFALGAWAVHMTLRNGDRAAFSKPIALRAGGAMVLEVLAVRRDGFDGEIELGMEGLPAGVTAGGLRIPAGKSVGHVVISANATAKTGHALVRMSGRANIDGKEVTRPCRLASMAWPVKDAKQEIPSPRLFDDIPVSVTEAEAAPLTITAAEEKVWEVPQGGSLKIPLKAVWRGEFSGTSVKLKAYGTGFDGMKEIELPVKGTATEAVFDLAALKTPPGEYTIAFYGSAVAKYSYNPDAVKAAEAAQKKAEAEAAKIASEAKKLAGDAANAPADKKSEMANAAKIAAEKQKQAEALMAEAAKKVQVVTDAAAPKDIVDIFVSAPIRVTVKPAPEAAAVTAKQ
;
A
#
# COMPACT_ATOMS: atom_id res chain seq x y z
N MET A 1 32.42 10.13 -63.58
CA MET A 1 31.64 9.97 -64.83
C MET A 1 30.55 8.97 -64.52
N PHE A 2 29.26 9.22 -64.47
CA PHE A 2 28.29 10.16 -65.07
C PHE A 2 27.20 10.38 -64.00
N ASN A 3 26.27 11.33 -64.00
CA ASN A 3 26.06 12.64 -64.60
C ASN A 3 24.84 13.21 -63.82
N ARG A 4 24.81 14.50 -63.52
CA ARG A 4 23.67 15.16 -62.86
C ARG A 4 22.59 15.51 -63.89
N SER A 5 21.31 15.39 -63.54
CA SER A 5 20.25 16.30 -64.01
C SER A 5 18.94 16.14 -63.20
N PRO A 6 18.18 17.23 -62.92
CA PRO A 6 17.04 17.31 -62.00
C PRO A 6 15.67 17.33 -62.71
N LEU A 7 14.59 17.14 -61.95
CA LEU A 7 13.15 17.48 -62.16
C LEU A 7 12.37 16.46 -61.30
N THR A 8 11.37 16.73 -60.46
CA THR A 8 10.28 17.71 -60.52
C THR A 8 9.71 17.83 -59.10
N ALA A 9 9.58 19.03 -58.56
CA ALA A 9 8.80 19.27 -57.37
C ALA A 9 7.32 19.32 -57.78
N LEU A 10 6.50 18.38 -57.28
CA LEU A 10 5.04 18.45 -57.39
C LEU A 10 4.41 18.24 -56.01
N LEU A 11 3.54 19.18 -55.68
CA LEU A 11 2.65 19.25 -54.51
C LEU A 11 2.10 17.89 -54.05
N ALA A 12 2.30 17.58 -52.77
CA ALA A 12 1.38 16.75 -52.00
C ALA A 12 0.94 17.55 -50.77
N LEU A 13 -0.18 18.27 -50.94
CA LEU A 13 -0.94 18.89 -49.86
C LEU A 13 -1.63 17.75 -49.08
N ALA A 14 -0.90 17.11 -48.17
CA ALA A 14 -1.46 16.12 -47.26
C ALA A 14 -2.15 16.84 -46.09
N MET A 15 -3.46 16.60 -45.96
CA MET A 15 -4.31 17.09 -44.89
C MET A 15 -3.69 16.79 -43.51
N ILE A 16 -3.34 17.83 -42.78
CA ILE A 16 -3.08 17.75 -41.34
C ILE A 16 -4.46 17.69 -40.67
N LEU A 17 -5.01 16.49 -40.52
CA LEU A 17 -6.01 16.24 -39.50
C LEU A 17 -5.29 16.35 -38.15
N PRO A 18 -5.75 17.19 -37.20
CA PRO A 18 -5.23 17.12 -35.85
C PRO A 18 -5.55 15.71 -35.34
N ALA A 19 -4.51 14.94 -35.02
CA ALA A 19 -4.67 13.72 -34.27
C ALA A 19 -5.43 14.11 -33.00
N ALA A 20 -6.70 13.71 -32.91
CA ALA A 20 -7.45 13.80 -31.68
C ALA A 20 -6.62 13.04 -30.64
N ALA A 21 -6.00 13.77 -29.72
CA ALA A 21 -5.44 13.18 -28.54
C ALA A 21 -6.60 12.43 -27.88
N VAL A 22 -6.61 11.10 -28.01
CA VAL A 22 -7.48 10.24 -27.25
C VAL A 22 -7.03 10.43 -25.81
N ASN A 23 -7.64 11.40 -25.14
CA ASN A 23 -7.42 11.61 -23.72
C ASN A 23 -7.79 10.30 -23.05
N ALA A 24 -6.80 9.65 -22.43
CA ALA A 24 -7.02 8.45 -21.64
C ALA A 24 -8.16 8.75 -20.66
N GLN A 25 -9.25 8.00 -20.79
CA GLN A 25 -10.43 8.16 -19.94
C GLN A 25 -9.99 7.96 -18.49
N LEU A 26 -10.31 8.91 -17.61
CA LEU A 26 -9.96 8.79 -16.20
C LEU A 26 -10.74 7.62 -15.59
N VAL A 27 -10.04 6.84 -14.79
CA VAL A 27 -10.56 5.65 -14.12
C VAL A 27 -10.67 5.96 -12.62
N VAL A 28 -11.87 5.77 -12.08
CA VAL A 28 -12.31 6.09 -10.72
C VAL A 28 -12.40 7.60 -10.47
N LEU A 29 -13.37 8.00 -9.64
CA LEU A 29 -13.43 9.38 -9.13
C LEU A 29 -12.08 9.77 -8.48
N PRO A 30 -11.69 11.06 -8.52
CA PRO A 30 -10.48 11.51 -7.85
C PRO A 30 -10.50 11.14 -6.37
N ALA A 31 -9.38 10.58 -5.92
CA ALA A 31 -9.11 10.21 -4.55
C ALA A 31 -7.79 10.87 -4.10
N PRO A 32 -7.68 11.28 -2.83
CA PRO A 32 -6.46 11.90 -2.31
C PRO A 32 -5.33 10.89 -2.22
N ARG A 33 -4.14 11.25 -2.69
CA ARG A 33 -2.95 10.40 -2.66
C ARG A 33 -1.75 11.17 -2.13
N LEU A 34 -1.22 10.73 -1.00
CA LEU A 34 0.09 11.14 -0.54
C LEU A 34 1.14 10.37 -1.36
N LEU A 35 1.99 11.09 -2.07
CA LEU A 35 3.03 10.50 -2.91
C LEU A 35 4.38 10.48 -2.21
N THR A 36 4.79 11.58 -1.58
CA THR A 36 6.06 11.65 -0.85
C THR A 36 5.89 12.42 0.45
N THR A 37 6.70 12.04 1.44
CA THR A 37 7.17 12.90 2.53
C THR A 37 8.63 13.25 2.22
N MET A 38 9.24 14.28 2.78
CA MET A 38 10.69 14.51 2.70
C MET A 38 11.10 15.37 3.89
N PRO A 39 11.98 14.87 4.79
CA PRO A 39 12.56 13.52 4.80
C PRO A 39 11.54 12.40 5.03
N MET A 40 11.97 11.15 4.80
CA MET A 40 11.11 9.96 4.83
C MET A 40 10.97 9.36 6.23
N GLY A 41 11.46 10.07 7.24
CA GLY A 41 11.59 9.57 8.59
C GLY A 41 12.27 10.57 9.50
N GLY A 42 12.49 10.15 10.74
CA GLY A 42 13.22 10.93 11.72
C GLY A 42 13.65 10.11 12.94
N GLN A 43 14.51 10.73 13.74
CA GLN A 43 15.01 10.15 14.99
C GLN A 43 13.95 10.27 16.10
N ALA A 44 13.74 9.21 16.86
CA ALA A 44 12.91 9.24 18.06
C ALA A 44 13.37 10.35 19.03
N GLY A 45 12.41 11.11 19.57
CA GLY A 45 12.67 12.23 20.48
C GLY A 45 13.00 13.55 19.80
N THR A 46 12.85 13.65 18.47
CA THR A 46 13.16 14.88 17.71
C THR A 46 11.94 15.44 16.99
N SER A 47 12.07 16.65 16.46
CA SER A 47 11.11 17.23 15.51
C SER A 47 11.81 17.55 14.19
N VAL A 48 11.12 17.33 13.09
CA VAL A 48 11.66 17.48 11.73
C VAL A 48 10.63 18.15 10.82
N GLU A 49 11.07 19.13 10.04
CA GLU A 49 10.24 19.72 8.99
C GLU A 49 10.12 18.74 7.82
N VAL A 50 8.90 18.32 7.53
CA VAL A 50 8.56 17.39 6.45
C VAL A 50 7.79 18.15 5.37
N THR A 51 8.28 18.05 4.14
CA THR A 51 7.57 18.49 2.93
C THR A 51 6.82 17.33 2.31
N ILE A 52 5.54 17.51 1.98
CA ILE A 52 4.72 16.49 1.35
C ILE A 52 4.42 16.82 -0.11
N THR A 53 4.23 15.79 -0.93
CA THR A 53 3.67 15.93 -2.30
C THR A 53 2.55 14.93 -2.51
N GLY A 54 1.62 15.24 -3.41
CA GLY A 54 0.47 14.37 -3.64
C GLY A 54 -0.37 14.73 -4.84
N GLU A 55 -1.38 13.89 -5.09
CA GLU A 55 -2.43 14.11 -6.08
C GLU A 55 -3.77 14.28 -5.36
N ASN A 56 -4.56 15.27 -5.76
CA ASN A 56 -5.90 15.53 -5.21
C ASN A 56 -5.92 15.76 -3.68
N ILE A 57 -4.90 16.44 -3.16
CA ILE A 57 -4.71 16.73 -1.73
C ILE A 57 -4.89 18.21 -1.39
N GLU A 58 -5.68 18.98 -2.14
CA GLU A 58 -5.93 20.37 -1.78
C GLU A 58 -6.64 20.50 -0.42
N ASN A 59 -6.41 21.65 0.23
CA ASN A 59 -6.94 21.96 1.56
C ASN A 59 -6.54 20.88 2.57
N VAL A 60 -5.26 20.46 2.57
CA VAL A 60 -4.75 19.59 3.64
C VAL A 60 -4.96 20.28 4.97
N THR A 61 -5.66 19.59 5.87
CA THR A 61 -5.92 20.05 7.23
C THR A 61 -4.97 19.40 8.23
N GLU A 62 -4.64 18.12 7.99
CA GLU A 62 -3.84 17.31 8.92
C GLU A 62 -2.87 16.38 8.16
N LEU A 63 -1.70 16.16 8.75
CA LEU A 63 -0.78 15.06 8.43
C LEU A 63 -0.85 14.05 9.59
N LEU A 64 -1.38 12.87 9.30
CA LEU A 64 -1.73 11.81 10.25
C LEU A 64 -0.74 10.65 10.13
N PHE A 65 -0.54 9.93 11.24
CA PHE A 65 0.33 8.75 11.31
C PHE A 65 -0.40 7.56 11.94
N SER A 66 0.04 6.34 11.64
CA SER A 66 -0.52 5.10 12.21
C SER A 66 -0.24 4.90 13.71
N THR A 67 0.45 5.85 14.35
CA THR A 67 0.72 5.86 15.78
C THR A 67 0.52 7.26 16.36
N PRO A 68 -0.06 7.40 17.56
CA PRO A 68 -0.17 8.69 18.24
C PRO A 68 1.19 9.23 18.73
N LYS A 69 2.25 8.41 18.69
CA LYS A 69 3.62 8.82 19.08
C LYS A 69 4.31 9.68 18.03
N ILE A 70 3.68 9.86 16.86
CA ILE A 70 4.12 10.79 15.82
C ILE A 70 2.98 11.78 15.58
N THR A 71 3.26 13.05 15.72
CA THR A 71 2.29 14.13 15.53
C THR A 71 2.82 15.14 14.54
N ALA A 72 1.94 15.89 13.88
CA ALA A 72 2.34 16.94 12.96
C ALA A 72 1.54 18.21 13.17
N LYS A 73 2.20 19.35 12.95
CA LYS A 73 1.56 20.67 12.88
C LYS A 73 1.97 21.37 11.59
N PRO A 74 1.08 22.12 10.93
CA PRO A 74 1.46 22.93 9.77
C PRO A 74 2.61 23.88 10.14
N VAL A 75 3.62 23.99 9.28
CA VAL A 75 4.62 25.05 9.39
C VAL A 75 3.95 26.36 8.98
N THR A 76 4.20 27.45 9.71
CA THR A 76 3.63 28.77 9.40
C THR A 76 4.71 29.74 8.93
N ASP A 77 4.35 30.63 8.01
CA ASP A 77 5.18 31.77 7.63
C ASP A 77 5.22 32.85 8.74
N ALA A 78 5.93 33.94 8.48
CA ALA A 78 6.07 35.05 9.43
C ALA A 78 4.74 35.76 9.76
N GLN A 79 3.70 35.54 8.95
CA GLN A 79 2.36 36.09 9.10
C GLN A 79 1.39 35.10 9.78
N GLY A 80 1.89 33.92 10.20
CA GLY A 80 1.09 32.88 10.83
C GLY A 80 0.25 32.05 9.86
N LYS A 81 0.46 32.20 8.54
CA LYS A 81 -0.25 31.42 7.53
C LYS A 81 0.50 30.11 7.29
N ALA A 82 -0.24 29.00 7.20
CA ALA A 82 0.35 27.70 6.90
C ALA A 82 1.07 27.72 5.54
N VAL A 83 2.30 27.22 5.53
CA VAL A 83 3.09 26.98 4.33
C VAL A 83 2.60 25.67 3.71
N GLU A 84 2.10 25.76 2.48
CA GLU A 84 1.48 24.62 1.79
C GLU A 84 2.45 23.44 1.71
N GLY A 85 1.95 22.27 2.08
CA GLY A 85 2.70 21.01 2.03
C GLY A 85 3.83 20.89 3.05
N LYS A 86 3.96 21.79 4.03
CA LYS A 86 5.02 21.70 5.05
C LYS A 86 4.46 21.49 6.45
N PHE A 87 5.01 20.49 7.14
CA PHE A 87 4.60 20.11 8.49
C PHE A 87 5.82 19.95 9.39
N LEU A 88 5.75 20.49 10.60
CA LEU A 88 6.66 20.12 11.67
C LEU A 88 6.15 18.82 12.29
N VAL A 89 6.87 17.73 12.04
CA VAL A 89 6.57 16.39 12.57
C VAL A 89 7.38 16.19 13.85
N THR A 90 6.70 15.86 14.95
CA THR A 90 7.32 15.56 16.25
C THR A 90 7.18 14.08 16.54
N ILE A 91 8.32 13.44 16.83
CA ILE A 91 8.42 12.00 17.13
C ILE A 91 8.74 11.87 18.63
N ALA A 92 7.89 11.18 19.38
CA ALA A 92 8.10 10.96 20.80
C ALA A 92 9.41 10.19 21.07
N ALA A 93 10.05 10.44 22.21
CA ALA A 93 11.31 9.77 22.59
C ALA A 93 11.15 8.26 22.78
N ASP A 94 9.95 7.81 23.15
CA ASP A 94 9.58 6.41 23.34
C ASP A 94 8.84 5.81 22.12
N ALA A 95 8.86 6.50 20.96
CA ALA A 95 8.35 5.95 19.71
C ALA A 95 9.17 4.70 19.31
N PRO A 96 8.54 3.53 19.13
CA PRO A 96 9.25 2.34 18.68
C PRO A 96 9.93 2.57 17.33
N VAL A 97 11.12 1.99 17.16
CA VAL A 97 11.80 1.92 15.87
C VAL A 97 10.94 1.10 14.92
N GLY A 98 10.67 1.62 13.72
CA GLY A 98 9.75 0.96 12.80
C GLY A 98 9.42 1.81 11.58
N VAL A 99 8.55 1.27 10.72
CA VAL A 99 7.93 2.00 9.62
C VAL A 99 6.45 2.21 9.96
N TYR A 100 5.99 3.45 9.87
CA TYR A 100 4.62 3.86 10.12
C TYR A 100 3.99 4.41 8.84
N ASP A 101 2.67 4.42 8.77
CA ASP A 101 1.96 5.01 7.62
C ASP A 101 1.66 6.49 7.86
N ALA A 102 2.17 7.37 7.00
CA ALA A 102 1.78 8.78 6.92
C ALA A 102 0.62 8.96 5.93
N ARG A 103 -0.34 9.84 6.26
CA ARG A 103 -1.52 10.15 5.45
C ARG A 103 -1.91 11.61 5.61
N VAL A 104 -2.59 12.18 4.62
CA VAL A 104 -3.17 13.52 4.75
C VAL A 104 -4.68 13.46 4.78
N LEU A 105 -5.28 14.35 5.57
CA LEU A 105 -6.71 14.64 5.49
C LEU A 105 -6.91 15.85 4.58
N SER A 106 -7.50 15.62 3.41
CA SER A 106 -7.83 16.68 2.43
C SER A 106 -9.34 16.88 2.31
N ARG A 107 -9.75 17.79 1.44
CA ARG A 107 -11.17 17.98 1.06
C ARG A 107 -11.87 16.67 0.66
N LEU A 108 -11.14 15.75 0.01
CA LEU A 108 -11.66 14.48 -0.49
C LEU A 108 -11.56 13.33 0.53
N GLY A 109 -11.12 13.61 1.76
CA GLY A 109 -10.95 12.62 2.82
C GLY A 109 -9.48 12.22 3.03
N ILE A 110 -9.29 11.08 3.68
CA ILE A 110 -7.97 10.55 4.02
C ILE A 110 -7.27 9.97 2.78
N SER A 111 -5.98 10.28 2.62
CA SER A 111 -5.20 9.83 1.46
C SER A 111 -4.79 8.35 1.53
N SER A 112 -4.26 7.84 0.41
CA SER A 112 -3.39 6.66 0.46
C SER A 112 -2.20 6.89 1.41
N ALA A 113 -1.63 5.80 1.92
CA ALA A 113 -0.48 5.85 2.82
C ALA A 113 0.84 6.05 2.08
N ARG A 114 1.80 6.65 2.78
CA ARG A 114 3.23 6.62 2.45
C ARG A 114 4.03 6.26 3.70
N ALA A 115 5.01 5.38 3.56
CA ALA A 115 5.89 5.00 4.66
C ALA A 115 6.62 6.20 5.28
N PHE A 116 6.70 6.22 6.61
CA PHE A 116 7.49 7.15 7.41
C PHE A 116 8.26 6.36 8.46
N SER A 117 9.59 6.43 8.42
CA SER A 117 10.45 5.59 9.26
C SER A 117 10.87 6.30 10.54
N VAL A 118 10.88 5.58 11.67
CA VAL A 118 11.44 6.06 12.93
C VAL A 118 12.69 5.24 13.26
N GLY A 119 13.79 5.93 13.57
CA GLY A 119 15.05 5.33 13.99
C GLY A 119 15.60 5.94 15.27
N THR A 120 16.73 5.42 15.75
CA THR A 120 17.44 5.94 16.94
C THR A 120 18.67 6.78 16.58
N LEU A 121 19.11 6.74 15.32
CA LEU A 121 20.31 7.41 14.86
C LEU A 121 20.04 8.86 14.47
N PRO A 122 21.01 9.77 14.65
CA PRO A 122 20.96 11.12 14.08
C PRO A 122 20.74 11.07 12.56
N GLU A 123 19.87 11.94 12.07
CA GLU A 123 19.51 11.99 10.65
C GLU A 123 20.00 13.27 9.96
N LEU A 124 20.51 13.09 8.75
CA LEU A 124 20.84 14.13 7.80
C LEU A 124 19.84 14.12 6.66
N THR A 125 19.65 15.27 6.02
CA THR A 125 18.94 15.37 4.75
C THR A 125 19.88 15.94 3.71
N ARG A 126 20.02 15.25 2.57
CA ARG A 126 20.82 15.77 1.46
C ARG A 126 20.10 16.95 0.81
N THR A 127 20.72 18.13 0.88
CA THR A 127 20.16 19.39 0.33
C THR A 127 20.84 19.86 -0.96
N ALA A 128 22.00 19.29 -1.30
CA ALA A 128 22.76 19.61 -2.51
C ALA A 128 23.19 18.31 -3.24
N PRO A 129 23.39 18.35 -4.57
CA PRO A 129 23.95 17.24 -5.33
C PRO A 129 25.33 16.82 -4.79
N ASN A 130 25.57 15.51 -4.65
CA ASN A 130 26.83 14.91 -4.20
C ASN A 130 27.33 13.87 -5.24
N ASN A 131 27.40 14.27 -6.50
CA ASN A 131 27.51 13.33 -7.63
C ASN A 131 28.94 13.06 -8.13
N SER A 132 29.95 13.38 -7.31
CA SER A 132 31.35 13.08 -7.56
C SER A 132 32.10 12.80 -6.25
N VAL A 133 33.32 12.29 -6.34
CA VAL A 133 34.19 12.05 -5.17
C VAL A 133 34.46 13.36 -4.41
N GLU A 134 34.70 14.45 -5.13
CA GLU A 134 35.02 15.77 -4.57
C GLU A 134 33.81 16.42 -3.88
N THR A 135 32.59 16.05 -4.29
CA THR A 135 31.34 16.55 -3.73
C THR A 135 30.69 15.57 -2.76
N ALA A 136 31.41 14.49 -2.39
CA ALA A 136 30.88 13.44 -1.53
C ALA A 136 30.36 14.02 -0.20
N LEU A 137 29.11 13.70 0.14
CA LEU A 137 28.51 14.15 1.39
C LEU A 137 29.12 13.38 2.56
N LYS A 138 29.66 14.09 3.54
CA LYS A 138 30.15 13.44 4.77
C LYS A 138 28.99 12.75 5.50
N LEU A 139 29.13 11.43 5.67
CA LEU A 139 28.18 10.59 6.41
C LEU A 139 28.88 10.06 7.67
N PRO A 140 28.59 10.62 8.86
CA PRO A 140 29.13 10.10 10.11
C PRO A 140 28.74 8.62 10.34
N VAL A 141 29.64 7.83 10.92
CA VAL A 141 29.27 6.50 11.42
C VAL A 141 28.21 6.64 12.51
N ASN A 142 27.23 5.74 12.53
CA ASN A 142 26.02 5.78 13.36
C ASN A 142 25.08 6.93 12.99
N SER A 143 24.85 7.15 11.69
CA SER A 143 23.89 8.14 11.19
C SER A 143 23.09 7.63 10.00
N ILE A 144 22.03 8.35 9.65
CA ILE A 144 21.18 8.08 8.49
C ILE A 144 21.13 9.32 7.60
N CYS A 145 21.22 9.17 6.28
CA CYS A 145 20.93 10.24 5.33
C CYS A 145 19.65 9.96 4.54
N ASN A 146 18.72 10.92 4.57
CA ASN A 146 17.54 10.98 3.71
C ASN A 146 17.90 11.68 2.40
N ALA A 147 17.61 11.05 1.26
CA ALA A 147 17.93 11.60 -0.05
C ALA A 147 16.94 11.15 -1.14
N THR A 148 16.85 11.95 -2.20
CA THR A 148 16.13 11.62 -3.44
C THR A 148 17.14 11.35 -4.54
N MET A 149 17.13 10.18 -5.17
CA MET A 149 18.11 9.79 -6.19
C MET A 149 18.13 10.78 -7.37
N THR A 150 19.33 11.27 -7.71
CA THR A 150 19.54 12.11 -8.87
C THR A 150 19.45 11.26 -10.14
N LYS A 151 18.66 11.70 -11.14
CA LYS A 151 18.53 10.98 -12.42
C LYS A 151 19.87 10.83 -13.12
N ARG A 152 20.16 9.63 -13.65
CA ARG A 152 21.37 9.35 -14.45
C ARG A 152 22.68 9.65 -13.73
N ALA A 153 22.71 9.46 -12.42
CA ALA A 153 23.87 9.80 -11.61
C ALA A 153 24.18 8.72 -10.57
N VAL A 154 25.33 8.91 -9.92
CA VAL A 154 25.76 8.18 -8.72
C VAL A 154 25.88 9.22 -7.61
N ASP A 155 25.31 8.93 -6.45
CA ASP A 155 25.43 9.76 -5.25
C ASP A 155 26.59 9.23 -4.39
N PHE A 156 27.48 10.12 -3.94
CA PHE A 156 28.70 9.79 -3.21
C PHE A 156 28.63 10.28 -1.76
N TYR A 157 29.00 9.41 -0.83
CA TYR A 157 29.07 9.69 0.60
C TYR A 157 30.45 9.31 1.11
N ALA A 158 31.02 10.09 2.02
CA ALA A 158 32.33 9.83 2.61
C ALA A 158 32.22 9.53 4.11
N PHE A 159 32.91 8.50 4.58
CA PHE A 159 33.02 8.18 5.99
C PHE A 159 34.45 7.80 6.39
N GLU A 160 34.76 7.95 7.67
CA GLU A 160 36.05 7.57 8.23
C GLU A 160 35.98 6.13 8.76
N GLY A 161 36.70 5.22 8.10
CA GLY A 161 36.83 3.82 8.49
C GLY A 161 37.99 3.60 9.45
N LYS A 162 37.84 2.61 10.32
CA LYS A 162 38.88 2.14 11.24
C LYS A 162 39.20 0.68 10.97
N LYS A 163 40.49 0.35 10.87
CA LYS A 163 40.95 -1.01 10.55
C LYS A 163 40.35 -2.01 11.54
N GLY A 164 39.69 -3.05 11.02
CA GLY A 164 39.09 -4.12 11.82
C GLY A 164 37.78 -3.74 12.53
N ARG A 165 37.29 -2.50 12.43
CA ARG A 165 35.99 -2.08 12.98
C ARG A 165 34.89 -2.31 11.94
N ARG A 166 34.06 -3.32 12.18
CA ARG A 166 32.96 -3.72 11.30
C ARG A 166 31.89 -2.63 11.21
N VAL A 167 31.47 -2.29 10.00
CA VAL A 167 30.40 -1.33 9.71
C VAL A 167 29.37 -1.92 8.75
N ALA A 168 28.10 -1.57 8.95
CA ALA A 168 26.98 -1.94 8.09
C ALA A 168 26.48 -0.72 7.33
N VAL A 169 26.40 -0.86 6.01
CA VAL A 169 25.80 0.14 5.10
C VAL A 169 24.51 -0.40 4.55
N ASP A 170 23.39 0.20 4.90
CA ASP A 170 22.07 -0.26 4.52
C ASP A 170 21.28 0.87 3.83
N CYS A 171 20.85 0.62 2.59
CA CYS A 171 20.09 1.58 1.80
C CYS A 171 18.62 1.15 1.74
N ALA A 172 17.81 1.70 2.66
CA ALA A 172 16.37 1.45 2.65
C ALA A 172 15.71 2.21 1.48
N ALA A 173 15.05 1.46 0.60
CA ALA A 173 14.32 1.98 -0.56
C ALA A 173 12.95 1.29 -0.71
N ALA A 174 12.89 0.09 -1.31
CA ALA A 174 11.61 -0.62 -1.53
C ALA A 174 10.81 -0.79 -0.22
N GLY A 175 11.49 -1.12 0.88
CA GLY A 175 10.90 -1.24 2.22
C GLY A 175 10.41 0.06 2.85
N ILE A 176 10.57 1.21 2.18
CA ILE A 176 10.00 2.50 2.59
C ILE A 176 9.16 3.12 1.46
N ASP A 177 8.60 2.28 0.59
CA ASP A 177 7.81 2.64 -0.58
C ASP A 177 8.58 3.42 -1.68
N SER A 178 9.91 3.39 -1.71
CA SER A 178 10.62 4.00 -2.85
C SER A 178 10.52 3.14 -4.10
N LYS A 179 10.48 3.78 -5.28
CA LYS A 179 10.66 3.11 -6.57
C LYS A 179 12.12 2.81 -6.91
N LEU A 180 13.05 3.24 -6.07
CA LEU A 180 14.48 2.98 -6.25
C LEU A 180 14.79 1.49 -6.09
N THR A 181 15.52 0.92 -7.05
CA THR A 181 16.22 -0.35 -6.87
C THR A 181 17.69 -0.04 -6.61
N PRO A 182 18.13 0.06 -5.34
CA PRO A 182 19.45 0.60 -5.02
C PRO A 182 20.57 -0.38 -5.36
N VAL A 183 21.59 0.13 -6.04
CA VAL A 183 22.93 -0.45 -6.08
C VAL A 183 23.79 0.33 -5.10
N VAL A 184 24.36 -0.39 -4.13
CA VAL A 184 25.23 0.18 -3.10
C VAL A 184 26.64 -0.34 -3.33
N ILE A 185 27.62 0.55 -3.23
CA ILE A 185 29.03 0.22 -3.44
C ILE A 185 29.86 0.84 -2.33
N ILE A 186 30.74 0.07 -1.72
CA ILE A 186 31.84 0.59 -0.91
C ILE A 186 33.03 0.78 -1.83
N ALA A 187 33.65 1.95 -1.80
CA ALA A 187 34.82 2.30 -2.58
C ALA A 187 35.93 2.89 -1.70
N ASP A 188 37.17 2.86 -2.20
CA ASP A 188 38.28 3.54 -1.56
C ASP A 188 38.18 5.08 -1.70
N ALA A 189 39.10 5.82 -1.08
CA ALA A 189 39.13 7.29 -1.13
C ALA A 189 39.28 7.87 -2.55
N LYS A 190 39.72 7.07 -3.54
CA LYS A 190 39.87 7.48 -4.94
C LYS A 190 38.66 7.11 -5.80
N GLY A 191 37.67 6.42 -5.21
CA GLY A 191 36.45 5.99 -5.90
C GLY A 191 36.56 4.62 -6.57
N ALA A 192 37.62 3.85 -6.31
CA ALA A 192 37.73 2.47 -6.80
C ALA A 192 36.84 1.54 -5.97
N ASP A 193 36.00 0.76 -6.65
CA ASP A 193 35.02 -0.12 -6.01
C ASP A 193 35.72 -1.27 -5.25
N LEU A 194 35.30 -1.51 -4.00
CA LEU A 194 35.80 -2.57 -3.13
C LEU A 194 34.76 -3.67 -2.94
N LEU A 195 33.49 -3.29 -2.70
CA LEU A 195 32.36 -4.20 -2.51
C LEU A 195 31.12 -3.63 -3.17
N VAL A 196 30.29 -4.50 -3.77
CA VAL A 196 29.09 -4.11 -4.51
C VAL A 196 27.92 -4.99 -4.08
N ASN A 197 26.78 -4.37 -3.76
CA ASN A 197 25.50 -5.04 -3.63
C ASN A 197 24.52 -4.46 -4.68
N ARG A 198 23.98 -5.32 -5.54
CA ARG A 198 23.06 -4.95 -6.64
C ARG A 198 21.61 -5.36 -6.42
N THR A 199 21.34 -6.10 -5.36
CA THR A 199 20.01 -6.68 -5.06
C THR A 199 19.28 -5.90 -3.98
N GLY A 200 19.84 -4.77 -3.54
CA GLY A 200 19.43 -4.10 -2.31
C GLY A 200 19.86 -4.86 -1.05
N GLY A 201 19.69 -4.22 0.11
CA GLY A 201 20.09 -4.78 1.40
C GLY A 201 21.34 -4.12 1.99
N VAL A 202 21.98 -4.86 2.90
CA VAL A 202 23.11 -4.38 3.71
C VAL A 202 24.43 -4.82 3.10
N ILE A 203 25.43 -3.93 3.10
CA ILE A 203 26.84 -4.31 2.95
C ILE A 203 27.45 -4.33 4.34
N ASP A 204 27.95 -5.49 4.72
CA ASP A 204 28.76 -5.68 5.92
C ASP A 204 30.25 -5.57 5.56
N PHE A 205 30.92 -4.54 6.08
CA PHE A 205 32.26 -4.15 5.65
C PHE A 205 33.21 -4.03 6.84
N ILE A 206 34.40 -4.60 6.69
CA ILE A 206 35.51 -4.41 7.63
C ILE A 206 36.57 -3.59 6.88
N PRO A 207 36.80 -2.31 7.26
CA PRO A 207 37.84 -1.49 6.66
C PRO A 207 39.21 -2.17 6.75
N PRO A 208 39.95 -2.29 5.63
CA PRO A 208 41.28 -2.92 5.62
C PRO A 208 42.36 -2.05 6.25
N ALA A 209 42.12 -0.75 6.37
CA ALA A 209 43.00 0.25 6.96
C ALA A 209 42.19 1.39 7.57
N ASP A 210 42.84 2.20 8.41
CA ASP A 210 42.30 3.49 8.85
C ASP A 210 42.30 4.48 7.68
N GLY A 211 41.22 5.25 7.53
CA GLY A 211 41.15 6.35 6.56
C GLY A 211 39.76 6.54 5.96
N THR A 212 39.67 7.43 4.97
CA THR A 212 38.42 7.74 4.29
C THR A 212 38.02 6.63 3.31
N PHE A 213 36.74 6.25 3.36
CA PHE A 213 36.09 5.37 2.40
C PHE A 213 34.84 6.06 1.85
N LEU A 214 34.39 5.59 0.70
CA LEU A 214 33.21 6.12 0.03
C LEU A 214 32.09 5.08 0.01
N VAL A 215 30.85 5.55 0.15
CA VAL A 215 29.65 4.81 -0.23
C VAL A 215 29.10 5.47 -1.49
N LYS A 216 28.86 4.67 -2.53
CA LYS A 216 28.21 5.11 -3.77
C LYS A 216 26.82 4.48 -3.82
N VAL A 217 25.82 5.27 -4.19
CA VAL A 217 24.45 4.82 -4.39
C VAL A 217 23.96 5.25 -5.76
N ASN A 218 23.42 4.31 -6.54
CA ASN A 218 22.69 4.60 -7.77
C ASN A 218 21.50 3.67 -7.92
N ASP A 219 20.53 4.04 -8.74
CA ASP A 219 19.51 3.09 -9.18
C ASP A 219 20.12 2.05 -10.13
N LEU A 220 19.63 0.81 -10.09
CA LEU A 220 20.07 -0.30 -10.95
C LEU A 220 20.03 0.05 -12.45
N THR A 221 19.07 0.88 -12.84
CA THR A 221 18.91 1.37 -14.22
C THR A 221 19.15 2.88 -14.34
N TYR A 222 19.80 3.48 -13.34
CA TYR A 222 20.09 4.92 -13.23
C TYR A 222 18.84 5.82 -13.32
N GLN A 223 17.67 5.31 -12.91
CA GLN A 223 16.49 6.14 -12.68
C GLN A 223 16.68 7.06 -11.47
N GLY A 224 15.79 8.05 -11.35
CA GLY A 224 15.81 9.01 -10.24
C GLY A 224 14.63 9.98 -10.31
N GLY A 225 14.61 10.92 -9.36
CA GLY A 225 13.53 11.89 -9.16
C GLY A 225 12.70 11.58 -7.92
N GLU A 226 11.64 12.35 -7.72
CA GLU A 226 10.88 12.41 -6.45
C GLU A 226 10.32 11.07 -5.96
N ARG A 227 10.17 10.06 -6.83
CA ARG A 227 9.67 8.73 -6.46
C ARG A 227 10.78 7.74 -6.09
N HIS A 228 12.04 8.13 -6.25
CA HIS A 228 13.24 7.31 -6.06
C HIS A 228 14.05 7.81 -4.87
N PHE A 229 13.41 7.93 -3.71
CA PHE A 229 14.06 8.35 -2.47
C PHE A 229 14.69 7.17 -1.72
N TYR A 230 15.56 7.43 -0.76
CA TYR A 230 16.17 6.41 0.07
C TYR A 230 16.61 6.95 1.43
N ARG A 231 16.78 6.03 2.39
CA ARG A 231 17.45 6.27 3.67
C ARG A 231 18.72 5.45 3.73
N LEU A 232 19.88 6.10 3.67
CA LEU A 232 21.20 5.46 3.75
C LEU A 232 21.70 5.46 5.19
N ALA A 233 21.68 4.31 5.84
CA ALA A 233 22.23 4.12 7.18
C ALA A 233 23.68 3.64 7.11
N LEU A 234 24.53 4.24 7.93
CA LEU A 234 25.88 3.77 8.23
C LEU A 234 25.98 3.52 9.73
N ARG A 235 26.27 2.28 10.13
CA ARG A 235 26.26 1.83 11.53
C ARG A 235 27.51 1.05 11.87
N ASP A 236 27.99 1.17 13.10
CA ASP A 236 28.89 0.16 13.67
C ASP A 236 28.14 -1.16 13.84
N VAL A 237 28.86 -2.27 13.68
CA VAL A 237 28.35 -3.60 14.01
C VAL A 237 29.14 -4.15 15.19
N VAL A 238 28.44 -4.47 16.28
CA VAL A 238 29.03 -5.03 17.48
C VAL A 238 28.92 -6.56 17.43
N GLY A 239 30.04 -7.25 17.65
CA GLY A 239 30.09 -8.70 17.65
C GLY A 239 30.04 -9.34 16.26
N ASP A 240 29.75 -10.64 16.24
CA ASP A 240 29.75 -11.55 15.09
C ASP A 240 28.33 -11.89 14.57
N GLY A 241 27.31 -11.28 15.15
CA GLY A 241 25.91 -11.38 14.72
C GLY A 241 25.66 -10.80 13.32
N PRO A 242 24.48 -11.00 12.72
CA PRO A 242 24.14 -10.46 11.40
C PRO A 242 24.19 -8.93 11.40
N ALA A 243 24.50 -8.35 10.24
CA ALA A 243 24.51 -6.90 10.11
C ALA A 243 23.08 -6.34 10.32
N PRO A 244 22.91 -5.25 11.10
CA PRO A 244 21.60 -4.71 11.38
C PRO A 244 20.97 -4.19 10.08
N ARG A 245 19.66 -4.38 9.94
CA ARG A 245 18.84 -3.82 8.85
C ARG A 245 17.94 -2.71 9.37
N GLN A 246 17.57 -1.78 8.51
CA GLN A 246 16.53 -0.80 8.77
C GLN A 246 15.17 -1.50 8.69
N PRO A 247 14.18 -1.11 9.51
CA PRO A 247 12.82 -1.60 9.38
C PRO A 247 12.26 -1.37 7.97
N SER A 248 11.39 -2.27 7.54
CA SER A 248 10.71 -2.20 6.24
C SER A 248 9.19 -2.32 6.40
N THR A 249 8.48 -1.84 5.40
CA THR A 249 7.08 -2.19 5.16
C THR A 249 6.90 -3.70 5.05
N THR A 250 5.69 -4.16 5.37
CA THR A 250 5.36 -5.59 5.40
C THR A 250 4.68 -6.03 4.11
N LEU A 251 5.12 -7.14 3.53
CA LEU A 251 4.51 -7.75 2.34
C LEU A 251 3.11 -8.30 2.64
N VAL A 252 2.26 -8.42 1.61
CA VAL A 252 0.89 -8.95 1.76
C VAL A 252 0.88 -10.40 2.22
N SER A 253 1.84 -11.20 1.75
CA SER A 253 2.08 -12.61 2.13
C SER A 253 2.29 -12.80 3.64
N ALA A 254 2.86 -11.81 4.32
CA ALA A 254 3.13 -11.83 5.75
C ALA A 254 1.87 -11.64 6.62
N VAL A 255 0.68 -11.55 6.03
CA VAL A 255 -0.59 -11.48 6.77
C VAL A 255 -0.79 -12.68 7.72
N SER A 256 -0.21 -13.82 7.38
CA SER A 256 -0.34 -15.08 8.12
C SER A 256 0.77 -15.33 9.15
N TRP A 257 1.62 -14.34 9.44
CA TRP A 257 2.79 -14.49 10.31
C TRP A 257 2.95 -13.37 11.37
N PRO A 258 3.41 -13.70 12.61
CA PRO A 258 3.60 -15.03 13.16
C PRO A 258 2.26 -15.72 13.51
N PRO A 259 2.25 -17.06 13.63
CA PRO A 259 1.07 -17.78 14.10
C PRO A 259 0.70 -17.36 15.53
N PRO A 260 -0.60 -17.26 15.87
CA PRO A 260 -1.04 -16.94 17.23
C PRO A 260 -0.47 -17.91 18.27
N GLY A 261 -0.04 -17.37 19.41
CA GLY A 261 0.50 -18.15 20.53
C GLY A 261 1.99 -18.45 20.47
N PHE A 262 2.71 -18.00 19.44
CA PHE A 262 4.17 -18.13 19.34
C PHE A 262 4.89 -16.86 19.80
N PRO A 263 6.10 -16.99 20.40
CA PRO A 263 6.93 -15.83 20.75
C PRO A 263 7.40 -15.08 19.50
N GLU A 264 7.76 -13.80 19.65
CA GLU A 264 8.24 -12.96 18.54
C GLU A 264 9.53 -13.53 17.90
N THR A 265 10.45 -14.02 18.72
CA THR A 265 11.67 -14.70 18.30
C THR A 265 11.61 -16.20 18.61
N ALA A 266 12.33 -16.99 17.83
CA ALA A 266 12.46 -18.42 18.11
C ALA A 266 13.18 -18.66 19.45
N PRO A 267 12.76 -19.65 20.26
CA PRO A 267 13.40 -19.98 21.53
C PRO A 267 14.69 -20.81 21.36
N ALA A 268 14.90 -21.40 20.18
CA ALA A 268 16.07 -22.18 19.84
C ALA A 268 16.63 -21.76 18.47
N ALA A 269 17.86 -22.17 18.20
CA ALA A 269 18.51 -21.95 16.91
C ALA A 269 19.06 -23.28 16.36
N GLU A 270 19.32 -23.30 15.06
CA GLU A 270 20.11 -24.34 14.43
C GLU A 270 21.51 -24.46 15.07
N THR A 271 22.16 -25.59 14.86
CA THR A 271 23.56 -25.83 15.24
C THR A 271 24.31 -26.38 14.05
N GLU A 272 25.25 -25.58 13.55
CA GLU A 272 26.05 -25.90 12.37
C GLU A 272 27.39 -26.58 12.74
N PRO A 273 27.92 -27.49 11.90
CA PRO A 273 27.33 -27.99 10.66
C PRO A 273 26.19 -29.00 10.92
N ASN A 274 25.10 -28.91 10.16
CA ASN A 274 24.00 -29.90 10.15
C ASN A 274 23.65 -30.41 8.73
N ASN A 275 24.53 -30.13 7.77
CA ASN A 275 24.30 -30.28 6.34
C ASN A 275 24.24 -31.74 5.84
N ARG A 276 24.79 -32.68 6.62
CA ARG A 276 24.94 -34.08 6.24
C ARG A 276 24.18 -35.01 7.19
N PRO A 277 23.77 -36.20 6.72
CA PRO A 277 23.16 -37.24 7.56
C PRO A 277 23.83 -37.49 8.93
N ALA A 278 25.16 -37.55 8.97
CA ALA A 278 25.92 -37.79 10.20
C ALA A 278 26.00 -36.57 11.14
N GLU A 279 25.70 -35.38 10.61
CA GLU A 279 25.78 -34.08 11.27
C GLU A 279 24.38 -33.58 11.65
N ALA A 280 23.31 -34.28 11.25
CA ALA A 280 21.92 -33.87 11.44
C ALA A 280 21.63 -33.48 12.90
N GLN A 281 21.08 -32.28 13.08
CA GLN A 281 20.74 -31.76 14.39
C GLN A 281 19.54 -32.53 14.97
N LYS A 282 19.72 -33.14 16.14
CA LYS A 282 18.63 -33.85 16.81
C LYS A 282 17.66 -32.86 17.44
N ILE A 283 16.38 -33.03 17.15
CA ILE A 283 15.28 -32.23 17.71
C ILE A 283 14.22 -33.13 18.33
N THR A 284 13.41 -32.56 19.22
CA THR A 284 12.20 -33.19 19.75
C THR A 284 10.99 -32.41 19.25
N LEU A 285 9.94 -33.12 18.83
CA LEU A 285 8.69 -32.49 18.39
C LEU A 285 7.71 -32.35 19.58
N PRO A 286 6.96 -31.24 19.70
CA PRO A 286 6.99 -30.05 18.83
C PRO A 286 8.27 -29.21 18.99
N CYS A 287 8.64 -28.46 17.95
CA CYS A 287 9.79 -27.56 17.96
C CYS A 287 9.49 -26.19 17.34
N ASP A 288 10.30 -25.20 17.71
CA ASP A 288 10.31 -23.83 17.21
C ASP A 288 11.77 -23.34 17.24
N LEU A 289 12.37 -23.17 16.06
CA LEU A 289 13.78 -22.79 15.94
C LEU A 289 14.02 -21.83 14.79
N SER A 290 15.05 -21.00 14.90
CA SER A 290 15.58 -20.19 13.80
C SER A 290 16.75 -20.87 13.12
N GLY A 291 16.84 -20.78 11.81
CA GLY A 291 18.01 -21.19 11.04
C GLY A 291 18.39 -20.20 9.93
N SER A 292 19.40 -20.53 9.13
CA SER A 292 19.92 -19.69 8.06
C SER A 292 20.33 -20.52 6.86
N PHE A 293 19.89 -20.10 5.66
CA PHE A 293 20.33 -20.68 4.39
C PHE A 293 21.74 -20.21 4.04
N PHE A 294 22.71 -20.57 4.88
CA PHE A 294 24.09 -20.14 4.79
C PHE A 294 25.02 -21.26 5.23
N PRO A 295 26.00 -21.66 4.41
CA PRO A 295 26.49 -20.98 3.20
C PRO A 295 25.60 -21.19 1.95
N ALA A 296 26.05 -20.75 0.78
CA ALA A 296 25.35 -21.04 -0.47
C ALA A 296 25.10 -22.55 -0.67
N ALA A 297 23.91 -22.88 -1.16
CA ALA A 297 23.41 -24.26 -1.32
C ALA A 297 23.30 -25.09 -0.03
N ASP A 298 23.17 -24.42 1.11
CA ASP A 298 22.96 -25.04 2.42
C ASP A 298 21.68 -25.89 2.50
N VAL A 299 21.75 -26.99 3.25
CA VAL A 299 20.63 -27.90 3.52
C VAL A 299 20.63 -28.29 4.99
N ASP A 300 19.83 -27.57 5.78
CA ASP A 300 19.67 -27.89 7.19
C ASP A 300 18.93 -29.20 7.41
N THR A 301 19.60 -30.18 8.03
CA THR A 301 19.01 -31.48 8.32
C THR A 301 18.74 -31.66 9.82
N TYR A 302 17.48 -31.88 10.16
CA TYR A 302 17.03 -32.16 11.52
C TYR A 302 16.57 -33.62 11.67
N GLU A 303 16.95 -34.29 12.75
CA GLU A 303 16.59 -35.69 13.03
C GLU A 303 15.67 -35.78 14.26
N PHE A 304 14.59 -36.56 14.16
CA PHE A 304 13.65 -36.78 15.26
C PHE A 304 13.08 -38.21 15.25
N SER A 305 12.60 -38.66 16.41
CA SER A 305 11.87 -39.93 16.53
C SER A 305 10.37 -39.68 16.62
N ALA A 306 9.58 -40.47 15.92
CA ALA A 306 8.12 -40.34 15.90
C ALA A 306 7.41 -41.70 15.81
N LYS A 307 6.12 -41.70 16.14
CA LYS A 307 5.27 -42.90 16.17
C LYS A 307 4.35 -42.97 14.96
N LYS A 308 4.11 -44.16 14.44
CA LYS A 308 3.16 -44.42 13.36
C LYS A 308 1.79 -43.81 13.68
N GLY A 309 1.21 -43.13 12.69
CA GLY A 309 -0.09 -42.47 12.79
C GLY A 309 -0.03 -41.07 13.41
N GLU A 310 1.11 -40.62 13.91
CA GLU A 310 1.25 -39.23 14.33
C GLU A 310 1.16 -38.29 13.13
N ILE A 311 0.32 -37.27 13.25
CA ILE A 311 0.22 -36.16 12.29
C ILE A 311 0.92 -34.95 12.88
N TRP A 312 1.73 -34.30 12.05
CA TRP A 312 2.48 -33.09 12.38
C TRP A 312 2.29 -32.04 11.29
N TRP A 313 2.20 -30.78 11.71
CA TRP A 313 2.20 -29.61 10.84
C TRP A 313 3.57 -28.96 10.85
N VAL A 314 4.07 -28.61 9.67
CA VAL A 314 5.30 -27.87 9.46
C VAL A 314 4.96 -26.51 8.90
N GLU A 315 5.57 -25.49 9.45
CA GLU A 315 5.54 -24.15 8.91
C GLU A 315 6.94 -23.54 8.93
N VAL A 316 7.34 -22.98 7.80
CA VAL A 316 8.59 -22.24 7.68
C VAL A 316 8.25 -20.82 7.28
N ALA A 317 8.84 -19.82 7.95
CA ALA A 317 8.76 -18.45 7.50
C ALA A 317 10.13 -17.88 7.17
N SER A 318 10.24 -17.29 5.97
CA SER A 318 11.41 -16.56 5.51
C SER A 318 10.98 -15.42 4.60
N GLU A 319 10.19 -15.67 3.55
CA GLU A 319 9.62 -14.61 2.71
C GLU A 319 8.63 -13.75 3.48
N ARG A 320 7.81 -14.35 4.37
CA ARG A 320 6.93 -13.62 5.27
C ARG A 320 7.70 -12.80 6.31
N LEU A 321 9.02 -13.00 6.46
CA LEU A 321 9.93 -12.14 7.23
C LEU A 321 10.54 -11.00 6.39
N GLY A 322 10.18 -10.90 5.11
CA GLY A 322 10.69 -9.89 4.17
C GLY A 322 12.00 -10.29 3.49
N LEU A 323 12.35 -11.58 3.47
CA LEU A 323 13.58 -12.09 2.87
C LEU A 323 13.32 -12.64 1.46
N PRO A 324 14.29 -12.55 0.53
CA PRO A 324 14.09 -12.95 -0.86
C PRO A 324 14.30 -14.45 -1.10
N THR A 325 13.76 -15.32 -0.24
CA THR A 325 13.99 -16.78 -0.19
C THR A 325 12.77 -17.57 -0.65
N ASP A 326 12.97 -18.85 -0.96
CA ASP A 326 11.92 -19.80 -1.35
C ASP A 326 12.11 -21.12 -0.57
N PRO A 327 11.64 -21.18 0.70
CA PRO A 327 11.88 -22.34 1.55
C PRO A 327 11.15 -23.60 1.06
N PHE A 328 11.85 -24.73 1.11
CA PHE A 328 11.31 -26.04 0.81
C PHE A 328 11.61 -27.01 1.96
N VAL A 329 10.65 -27.88 2.28
CA VAL A 329 10.82 -28.92 3.30
C VAL A 329 10.63 -30.32 2.72
N LEU A 330 11.60 -31.20 2.99
CA LEU A 330 11.50 -32.64 2.72
C LEU A 330 11.53 -33.42 4.03
N VAL A 331 10.53 -34.28 4.24
CA VAL A 331 10.49 -35.22 5.37
C VAL A 331 10.79 -36.61 4.86
N GLN A 332 11.73 -37.31 5.49
CA GLN A 332 12.15 -38.66 5.11
C GLN A 332 12.13 -39.60 6.31
N GLN A 333 11.73 -40.85 6.08
CA GLN A 333 11.92 -41.94 7.02
C GLN A 333 13.34 -42.49 6.87
N VAL A 334 14.00 -42.77 8.00
CA VAL A 334 15.32 -43.42 8.04
C VAL A 334 15.15 -44.87 8.45
N THR A 335 15.48 -45.79 7.55
CA THR A 335 15.59 -47.23 7.86
C THR A 335 17.05 -47.66 7.81
N LYS A 336 17.45 -48.58 8.68
CA LYS A 336 18.82 -49.10 8.73
C LYS A 336 18.83 -50.60 8.48
N THR A 337 19.47 -51.03 7.39
CA THR A 337 19.68 -52.44 7.07
C THR A 337 21.18 -52.70 6.96
N GLY A 338 21.72 -53.61 7.77
CA GLY A 338 23.16 -53.93 7.75
C GLY A 338 24.08 -52.74 8.05
N GLY A 339 23.61 -51.72 8.77
CA GLY A 339 24.36 -50.49 9.07
C GLY A 339 24.27 -49.39 8.00
N GLN A 340 23.65 -49.66 6.85
CA GLN A 340 23.42 -48.67 5.80
C GLN A 340 22.04 -48.02 5.96
N GLU A 341 22.00 -46.69 5.86
CA GLU A 341 20.75 -45.93 5.87
C GLU A 341 20.08 -45.97 4.50
N THR A 342 18.77 -46.23 4.50
CA THR A 342 17.88 -46.01 3.35
C THR A 342 16.88 -44.93 3.73
N LEU A 343 16.79 -43.90 2.89
CA LEU A 343 15.88 -42.78 3.06
C LEU A 343 14.64 -43.01 2.18
N THR A 344 13.47 -42.80 2.74
CA THR A 344 12.20 -42.86 2.00
C THR A 344 11.45 -41.57 2.22
N ASP A 345 11.11 -40.87 1.14
CA ASP A 345 10.40 -39.61 1.21
C ASP A 345 8.98 -39.83 1.75
N VAL A 346 8.63 -39.09 2.80
CA VAL A 346 7.34 -39.13 3.48
C VAL A 346 6.46 -37.97 3.02
N ALA A 347 7.05 -36.78 2.87
CA ALA A 347 6.35 -35.59 2.41
C ALA A 347 7.32 -34.57 1.80
N GLU A 348 6.87 -33.90 0.75
CA GLU A 348 7.46 -32.68 0.22
C GLU A 348 6.48 -31.54 0.48
N LEU A 349 6.93 -30.49 1.16
CA LEU A 349 6.11 -29.35 1.54
C LEU A 349 6.70 -28.07 0.93
N TYR A 350 5.84 -27.29 0.29
CA TYR A 350 6.16 -26.10 -0.47
C TYR A 350 5.08 -25.02 -0.22
N ASP A 351 5.10 -23.97 -1.04
CA ASP A 351 4.29 -22.75 -1.04
C ASP A 351 2.92 -22.82 -0.35
N ILE A 352 2.62 -21.78 0.43
CA ILE A 352 1.27 -21.41 0.82
C ILE A 352 0.52 -20.90 -0.41
N ASN A 353 -0.38 -21.73 -0.95
CA ASN A 353 -1.22 -21.34 -2.08
C ASN A 353 -2.09 -20.12 -1.76
N SER A 354 -2.23 -19.22 -2.74
CA SER A 354 -3.18 -18.12 -2.65
C SER A 354 -4.62 -18.63 -2.72
N PRO A 355 -5.55 -18.13 -1.86
CA PRO A 355 -6.95 -18.52 -1.92
C PRO A 355 -7.71 -18.03 -3.16
N VAL A 356 -7.10 -17.14 -3.94
CA VAL A 356 -7.63 -16.62 -5.20
C VAL A 356 -6.58 -16.77 -6.29
N LYS A 357 -7.01 -16.78 -7.55
CA LYS A 357 -6.09 -16.69 -8.67
C LYS A 357 -5.47 -15.29 -8.69
N VAL A 358 -4.20 -15.18 -8.29
CA VAL A 358 -3.43 -13.94 -8.39
C VAL A 358 -3.03 -13.65 -9.84
N SER A 359 -2.73 -12.39 -10.14
CA SER A 359 -2.26 -12.04 -11.48
C SER A 359 -0.95 -12.74 -11.81
N SER A 360 -0.86 -13.32 -13.02
CA SER A 360 0.37 -13.97 -13.51
C SER A 360 1.51 -13.01 -13.84
N ASN A 361 1.19 -11.72 -14.03
CA ASN A 361 2.13 -10.68 -14.47
C ASN A 361 1.93 -9.34 -13.75
N GLY A 362 1.16 -9.33 -12.66
CA GLY A 362 0.85 -8.13 -11.87
C GLY A 362 -0.26 -7.25 -12.46
N TYR A 363 -1.03 -7.71 -13.46
CA TYR A 363 -2.14 -6.97 -14.06
C TYR A 363 -3.49 -7.44 -13.52
N SER A 364 -4.41 -6.52 -13.26
CA SER A 364 -5.73 -6.85 -12.70
C SER A 364 -6.59 -7.77 -13.58
N TYR A 365 -6.30 -7.87 -14.88
CA TYR A 365 -7.14 -8.55 -15.87
C TYR A 365 -7.33 -10.05 -15.58
N ASP A 366 -6.31 -10.74 -15.07
CA ASP A 366 -6.34 -12.19 -14.86
C ASP A 366 -6.35 -12.61 -13.38
N GLY A 367 -6.33 -11.63 -12.47
CA GLY A 367 -6.39 -11.78 -11.02
C GLY A 367 -6.00 -10.49 -10.29
N PRO A 368 -6.30 -10.33 -8.99
CA PRO A 368 -5.77 -9.22 -8.22
C PRO A 368 -4.24 -9.29 -8.12
N PRO A 369 -3.54 -8.14 -8.06
CA PRO A 369 -2.11 -8.09 -7.75
C PRO A 369 -1.80 -8.36 -6.27
N TYR A 370 -2.82 -8.59 -5.42
CA TYR A 370 -2.66 -8.91 -4.01
C TYR A 370 -2.55 -10.41 -3.80
N ASN A 371 -1.51 -10.86 -3.09
CA ASN A 371 -1.29 -12.26 -2.78
C ASN A 371 -1.13 -12.47 -1.28
N VAL A 372 -2.04 -13.22 -0.66
CA VAL A 372 -1.94 -13.66 0.75
C VAL A 372 -1.30 -15.05 0.89
N GLY A 373 -1.02 -15.73 -0.23
CA GLY A 373 -0.12 -16.87 -0.28
C GLY A 373 1.34 -16.43 -0.17
N SER A 374 2.26 -17.39 -0.15
CA SER A 374 3.70 -17.15 0.02
C SER A 374 4.50 -18.36 -0.49
N PRO A 375 5.74 -18.17 -1.00
CA PRO A 375 6.66 -19.28 -1.24
C PRO A 375 7.11 -19.98 0.05
N ASP A 376 6.82 -19.40 1.22
CA ASP A 376 7.00 -20.07 2.50
C ASP A 376 6.17 -21.36 2.63
N VAL A 377 6.56 -22.23 3.56
CA VAL A 377 5.92 -23.54 3.75
C VAL A 377 4.84 -23.49 4.82
N LEU A 378 3.67 -24.08 4.54
CA LEU A 378 2.69 -24.53 5.52
C LEU A 378 2.05 -25.84 5.05
N GLY A 379 2.32 -26.94 5.75
CA GLY A 379 1.79 -28.24 5.35
C GLY A 379 1.76 -29.25 6.48
N LYS A 380 1.18 -30.41 6.22
CA LYS A 380 1.12 -31.52 7.17
C LYS A 380 1.71 -32.79 6.59
N PHE A 381 2.22 -33.65 7.46
CA PHE A 381 2.64 -35.00 7.12
C PHE A 381 2.16 -36.00 8.18
N GLU A 382 2.07 -37.27 7.79
CA GLU A 382 1.69 -38.38 8.66
C GLU A 382 2.86 -39.37 8.73
N ILE A 383 3.23 -39.75 9.93
CA ILE A 383 4.26 -40.76 10.18
C ILE A 383 3.73 -42.14 9.79
N LYS A 384 4.37 -42.78 8.80
CA LYS A 384 3.91 -44.06 8.26
C LYS A 384 4.40 -45.27 9.06
N GLU A 385 5.54 -45.14 9.74
CA GLU A 385 6.15 -46.19 10.55
C GLU A 385 6.84 -45.61 11.78
N ASP A 386 6.94 -46.40 12.84
CA ASP A 386 7.71 -46.02 14.04
C ASP A 386 9.19 -45.87 13.69
N GLY A 387 9.83 -44.83 14.23
CA GLY A 387 11.28 -44.73 14.20
C GLY A 387 11.79 -43.34 13.89
N VAL A 388 13.00 -43.31 13.34
CA VAL A 388 13.78 -42.10 13.08
C VAL A 388 13.37 -41.50 11.74
N HIS A 389 13.17 -40.19 11.73
CA HIS A 389 12.85 -39.39 10.57
C HIS A 389 13.82 -38.22 10.47
N ARG A 390 13.99 -37.71 9.25
CA ARG A 390 14.73 -36.48 8.96
C ARG A 390 13.83 -35.46 8.31
N LEU A 391 14.00 -34.20 8.68
CA LEU A 391 13.39 -33.04 8.06
C LEU A 391 14.52 -32.18 7.50
N GLN A 392 14.53 -31.98 6.19
CA GLN A 392 15.46 -31.08 5.52
C GLN A 392 14.78 -29.77 5.18
N VAL A 393 15.43 -28.65 5.46
CA VAL A 393 15.01 -27.30 5.05
C VAL A 393 16.05 -26.74 4.09
N ARG A 394 15.63 -26.12 2.98
CA ARG A 394 16.54 -25.46 2.03
C ARG A 394 15.86 -24.31 1.30
N ASP A 395 16.63 -23.35 0.79
CA ASP A 395 16.17 -22.31 -0.12
C ASP A 395 16.29 -22.78 -1.58
N LEU A 396 15.18 -22.87 -2.31
CA LEU A 396 15.18 -23.22 -3.73
C LEU A 396 15.91 -22.18 -4.60
N PHE A 397 16.05 -20.95 -4.12
CA PHE A 397 16.89 -19.93 -4.74
C PHE A 397 18.32 -19.85 -4.16
N GLY A 398 18.66 -20.71 -3.19
CA GLY A 398 19.88 -20.62 -2.38
C GLY A 398 21.16 -21.08 -3.07
N GLY A 399 21.08 -21.65 -4.27
CA GLY A 399 22.19 -22.36 -4.91
C GLY A 399 23.50 -21.54 -5.09
N THR A 400 23.42 -20.22 -5.24
CA THR A 400 24.60 -19.33 -5.36
C THR A 400 24.64 -18.20 -4.34
N ARG A 401 23.63 -18.10 -3.47
CA ARG A 401 23.46 -16.97 -2.55
C ARG A 401 24.16 -17.26 -1.24
N ASN A 402 25.22 -16.51 -0.94
CA ASN A 402 26.03 -16.71 0.26
C ASN A 402 25.80 -15.56 1.27
N VAL A 403 24.56 -15.44 1.77
CA VAL A 403 24.11 -14.31 2.61
C VAL A 403 23.58 -14.85 3.93
N LYS A 404 24.29 -14.58 5.04
CA LYS A 404 23.95 -15.10 6.38
C LYS A 404 22.59 -14.59 6.91
N GLU A 405 22.12 -13.47 6.36
CA GLU A 405 20.84 -12.84 6.70
C GLU A 405 19.63 -13.52 6.04
N ASN A 406 19.82 -14.47 5.12
CA ASN A 406 18.73 -15.28 4.57
C ASN A 406 18.30 -16.34 5.59
N SER A 407 17.71 -15.89 6.70
CA SER A 407 17.24 -16.73 7.79
C SER A 407 15.85 -17.29 7.56
N TYR A 408 15.50 -18.34 8.30
CA TYR A 408 14.14 -18.84 8.41
C TYR A 408 13.78 -19.15 9.86
N ARG A 409 12.48 -19.31 10.11
CA ARG A 409 11.97 -19.88 11.35
C ARG A 409 11.13 -21.13 11.04
N LEU A 410 11.53 -22.26 11.60
CA LEU A 410 10.88 -23.56 11.47
C LEU A 410 10.03 -23.83 12.72
N ILE A 411 8.74 -24.10 12.51
CA ILE A 411 7.81 -24.54 13.54
C ILE A 411 7.25 -25.89 13.13
N VAL A 412 7.40 -26.89 14.00
CA VAL A 412 6.75 -28.20 13.85
C VAL A 412 5.86 -28.47 15.05
N ARG A 413 4.56 -28.68 14.83
CA ARG A 413 3.55 -28.73 15.89
C ARG A 413 2.42 -29.71 15.60
N LYS A 414 1.66 -30.07 16.64
CA LYS A 414 0.34 -30.68 16.47
C LYS A 414 -0.63 -29.63 15.90
N ALA A 415 -1.71 -30.10 15.29
CA ALA A 415 -2.70 -29.21 14.68
C ALA A 415 -3.23 -28.22 15.71
N THR A 416 -3.10 -26.93 15.40
CA THR A 416 -3.74 -25.83 16.13
C THR A 416 -4.61 -25.08 15.14
N PRO A 417 -5.86 -25.56 14.87
CA PRO A 417 -6.73 -24.98 13.86
C PRO A 417 -6.88 -23.46 14.07
N ASP A 418 -6.69 -22.68 13.02
CA ASP A 418 -6.74 -21.21 13.08
C ASP A 418 -6.89 -20.60 11.68
N PHE A 419 -6.92 -19.27 11.60
CA PHE A 419 -6.93 -18.53 10.35
C PHE A 419 -6.24 -17.17 10.48
N ALA A 420 -5.82 -16.62 9.35
CA ALA A 420 -5.35 -15.24 9.21
C ALA A 420 -6.15 -14.53 8.12
N LEU A 421 -6.34 -13.22 8.26
CA LEU A 421 -7.19 -12.42 7.38
C LEU A 421 -6.44 -11.25 6.74
N GLY A 422 -6.50 -11.18 5.41
CA GLY A 422 -6.06 -10.03 4.62
C GLY A 422 -7.23 -9.42 3.85
N ALA A 423 -7.23 -8.10 3.68
CA ALA A 423 -8.28 -7.42 2.94
C ALA A 423 -7.72 -6.31 2.04
N TRP A 424 -8.45 -5.96 0.99
CA TRP A 424 -8.17 -4.80 0.11
C TRP A 424 -9.45 -4.27 -0.50
N ALA A 425 -9.44 -3.03 -0.97
CA ALA A 425 -10.55 -2.50 -1.75
C ALA A 425 -10.66 -3.26 -3.08
N VAL A 426 -11.87 -3.71 -3.42
CA VAL A 426 -12.09 -4.49 -4.65
C VAL A 426 -11.60 -3.69 -5.86
N HIS A 427 -10.80 -4.36 -6.69
CA HIS A 427 -10.34 -3.82 -7.94
C HIS A 427 -11.10 -4.47 -9.08
N MET A 428 -11.99 -3.73 -9.73
CA MET A 428 -12.63 -4.25 -10.93
C MET A 428 -11.73 -4.02 -12.13
N THR A 429 -11.65 -5.04 -12.98
CA THR A 429 -11.19 -4.90 -14.35
C THR A 429 -12.22 -4.06 -15.10
N LEU A 430 -11.93 -2.78 -15.32
CA LEU A 430 -12.67 -2.04 -16.35
C LEU A 430 -12.33 -2.64 -17.72
N ARG A 431 -13.12 -2.28 -18.75
CA ARG A 431 -13.09 -2.79 -20.15
C ARG A 431 -11.75 -3.41 -20.60
N ASN A 432 -11.80 -4.42 -21.47
CA ASN A 432 -10.64 -5.02 -22.14
C ASN A 432 -9.53 -3.99 -22.44
N GLY A 433 -8.43 -4.06 -21.69
CA GLY A 433 -7.26 -3.20 -21.85
C GLY A 433 -6.98 -2.21 -20.71
N ASP A 434 -7.89 -2.01 -19.74
CA ASP A 434 -7.54 -1.26 -18.52
C ASP A 434 -6.50 -2.04 -17.71
N ARG A 435 -5.40 -1.35 -17.38
CA ARG A 435 -4.22 -1.89 -16.71
C ARG A 435 -3.81 -1.02 -15.54
N ALA A 436 -4.64 -0.07 -15.15
CA ALA A 436 -4.33 0.74 -14.00
C ALA A 436 -4.51 -0.07 -12.71
N ALA A 437 -3.58 0.11 -11.78
CA ALA A 437 -3.66 -0.41 -10.42
C ALA A 437 -3.46 0.78 -9.47
N PHE A 438 -4.54 1.22 -8.85
CA PHE A 438 -4.51 2.42 -8.01
C PHE A 438 -4.54 2.06 -6.53
N SER A 439 -3.85 2.85 -5.70
CA SER A 439 -4.17 2.89 -4.28
C SER A 439 -5.57 3.48 -4.13
N LYS A 440 -6.45 2.74 -3.46
CA LYS A 440 -7.82 3.16 -3.14
C LYS A 440 -7.91 3.43 -1.64
N PRO A 441 -7.77 4.69 -1.19
CA PRO A 441 -8.03 5.01 0.20
C PRO A 441 -9.51 4.74 0.53
N ILE A 442 -9.80 4.43 1.79
CA ILE A 442 -11.19 4.30 2.28
C ILE A 442 -11.72 5.71 2.58
N ALA A 443 -11.84 6.51 1.52
CA ALA A 443 -12.32 7.89 1.54
C ALA A 443 -13.69 7.96 0.84
N LEU A 444 -14.75 7.86 1.63
CA LEU A 444 -16.11 7.84 1.16
C LEU A 444 -16.62 9.26 0.86
N ARG A 445 -17.37 9.41 -0.22
CA ARG A 445 -18.27 10.55 -0.42
C ARG A 445 -19.57 10.30 0.33
N ALA A 446 -20.22 11.33 0.84
CA ALA A 446 -21.55 11.18 1.45
C ALA A 446 -22.53 10.49 0.47
N GLY A 447 -23.19 9.43 0.93
CA GLY A 447 -24.06 8.58 0.12
C GLY A 447 -23.35 7.55 -0.77
N GLY A 448 -22.03 7.43 -0.67
CA GLY A 448 -21.22 6.44 -1.39
C GLY A 448 -21.00 5.17 -0.59
N ALA A 449 -20.65 4.10 -1.30
CA ALA A 449 -20.23 2.83 -0.71
C ALA A 449 -19.04 2.25 -1.47
N MET A 450 -18.25 1.42 -0.81
CA MET A 450 -17.19 0.61 -1.43
C MET A 450 -17.15 -0.79 -0.81
N VAL A 451 -16.50 -1.71 -1.52
CA VAL A 451 -16.34 -3.10 -1.06
C VAL A 451 -14.88 -3.39 -0.79
N LEU A 452 -14.60 -3.97 0.37
CA LEU A 452 -13.36 -4.67 0.67
C LEU A 452 -13.54 -6.16 0.37
N GLU A 453 -12.63 -6.74 -0.38
CA GLU A 453 -12.49 -8.19 -0.48
C GLU A 453 -11.66 -8.68 0.71
N VAL A 454 -12.06 -9.80 1.31
CA VAL A 454 -11.41 -10.36 2.51
C VAL A 454 -11.05 -11.81 2.24
N LEU A 455 -9.77 -12.14 2.37
CA LEU A 455 -9.24 -13.47 2.16
C LEU A 455 -8.81 -14.10 3.47
N ALA A 456 -9.12 -15.39 3.62
CA ALA A 456 -8.70 -16.22 4.73
C ALA A 456 -7.58 -17.18 4.31
N VAL A 457 -6.43 -17.08 5.00
CA VAL A 457 -5.43 -18.17 5.02
C VAL A 457 -5.84 -19.11 6.14
N ARG A 458 -6.44 -20.24 5.78
CA ARG A 458 -6.88 -21.29 6.72
C ARG A 458 -5.71 -22.14 7.15
N ARG A 459 -5.60 -22.43 8.45
CA ARG A 459 -4.42 -23.05 9.06
C ARG A 459 -4.82 -24.31 9.79
N ASP A 460 -3.89 -25.27 9.77
CA ASP A 460 -3.92 -26.49 10.57
C ASP A 460 -5.24 -27.30 10.46
N GLY A 461 -5.93 -27.21 9.32
CA GLY A 461 -7.19 -27.91 9.04
C GLY A 461 -8.46 -27.17 9.46
N PHE A 462 -8.38 -25.91 9.90
CA PHE A 462 -9.56 -25.11 10.21
C PHE A 462 -10.40 -24.82 8.96
N ASP A 463 -11.64 -25.27 8.96
CA ASP A 463 -12.57 -25.08 7.85
C ASP A 463 -13.90 -24.42 8.24
N GLY A 464 -13.99 -23.90 9.47
CA GLY A 464 -15.19 -23.28 10.01
C GLY A 464 -15.56 -21.94 9.34
N GLU A 465 -16.79 -21.49 9.58
CA GLU A 465 -17.23 -20.15 9.21
C GLU A 465 -16.44 -19.09 9.99
N ILE A 466 -16.18 -17.95 9.35
CA ILE A 466 -15.54 -16.78 9.95
C ILE A 466 -16.51 -15.61 9.81
N GLU A 467 -17.03 -15.10 10.92
CA GLU A 467 -17.81 -13.86 10.98
C GLU A 467 -16.85 -12.66 10.91
N LEU A 468 -17.08 -11.73 9.98
CA LEU A 468 -16.25 -10.54 9.80
C LEU A 468 -16.84 -9.37 10.58
N GLY A 469 -16.00 -8.54 11.19
CA GLY A 469 -16.41 -7.37 11.96
C GLY A 469 -15.60 -6.14 11.59
N MET A 470 -16.21 -4.95 11.74
CA MET A 470 -15.54 -3.67 11.58
C MET A 470 -16.06 -2.67 12.61
N GLU A 471 -15.15 -2.15 13.45
CA GLU A 471 -15.46 -1.35 14.62
C GLU A 471 -14.75 0.02 14.60
N GLY A 472 -15.35 1.02 15.24
CA GLY A 472 -14.76 2.36 15.36
C GLY A 472 -14.94 3.25 14.11
N LEU A 473 -15.92 2.93 13.26
CA LEU A 473 -16.24 3.72 12.06
C LEU A 473 -16.63 5.17 12.42
N PRO A 474 -16.31 6.16 11.56
CA PRO A 474 -16.71 7.54 11.78
C PRO A 474 -18.24 7.70 11.73
N ALA A 475 -18.74 8.77 12.36
CA ALA A 475 -20.18 9.05 12.41
C ALA A 475 -20.81 9.09 11.00
N GLY A 476 -21.94 8.38 10.84
CA GLY A 476 -22.62 8.28 9.54
C GLY A 476 -22.02 7.26 8.57
N VAL A 477 -20.99 6.49 8.97
CA VAL A 477 -20.44 5.37 8.19
C VAL A 477 -20.77 4.04 8.86
N THR A 478 -21.13 3.04 8.06
CA THR A 478 -21.49 1.68 8.50
C THR A 478 -20.74 0.64 7.66
N ALA A 479 -20.62 -0.58 8.20
CA ALA A 479 -20.10 -1.73 7.48
C ALA A 479 -21.09 -2.91 7.52
N GLY A 480 -21.20 -3.66 6.43
CA GLY A 480 -21.94 -4.92 6.33
C GLY A 480 -21.17 -5.95 5.50
N GLY A 481 -21.65 -7.19 5.32
CA GLY A 481 -20.96 -8.22 4.49
C GLY A 481 -20.45 -9.46 5.23
N LEU A 482 -20.94 -9.72 6.43
CA LEU A 482 -20.08 -10.09 7.56
C LEU A 482 -19.70 -11.58 7.70
N ARG A 483 -19.48 -12.36 6.62
CA ARG A 483 -18.93 -13.73 6.79
C ARG A 483 -18.19 -14.33 5.60
N ILE A 484 -17.23 -15.19 5.94
CA ILE A 484 -16.62 -16.18 5.05
C ILE A 484 -17.19 -17.55 5.47
N PRO A 485 -18.03 -18.19 4.64
CA PRO A 485 -18.62 -19.48 4.98
C PRO A 485 -17.57 -20.58 5.23
N ALA A 486 -17.98 -21.63 5.97
CA ALA A 486 -17.19 -22.85 6.10
C ALA A 486 -16.81 -23.42 4.71
N GLY A 487 -15.58 -23.91 4.55
CA GLY A 487 -15.09 -24.38 3.25
C GLY A 487 -14.64 -23.28 2.28
N LYS A 488 -14.88 -21.99 2.59
CA LYS A 488 -14.58 -20.86 1.71
C LYS A 488 -13.45 -20.01 2.27
N SER A 489 -12.74 -19.31 1.40
CA SER A 489 -11.60 -18.47 1.80
C SER A 489 -11.74 -17.02 1.35
N VAL A 490 -12.92 -16.63 0.83
CA VAL A 490 -13.20 -15.27 0.35
C VAL A 490 -14.53 -14.79 0.92
N GLY A 491 -14.54 -13.57 1.43
CA GLY A 491 -15.73 -12.82 1.84
C GLY A 491 -15.60 -11.35 1.42
N HIS A 492 -16.63 -10.55 1.70
CA HIS A 492 -16.68 -9.15 1.29
C HIS A 492 -17.22 -8.28 2.41
N VAL A 493 -16.63 -7.11 2.65
CA VAL A 493 -17.19 -6.10 3.56
C VAL A 493 -17.56 -4.85 2.79
N VAL A 494 -18.82 -4.44 2.89
CA VAL A 494 -19.38 -3.25 2.24
C VAL A 494 -19.36 -2.11 3.24
N ILE A 495 -18.57 -1.07 2.97
CA ILE A 495 -18.50 0.14 3.81
C ILE A 495 -19.33 1.23 3.13
N SER A 496 -20.30 1.80 3.85
CA SER A 496 -21.27 2.75 3.29
C SER A 496 -21.37 4.01 4.15
N ALA A 497 -21.38 5.18 3.50
CA ALA A 497 -21.66 6.46 4.11
C ALA A 497 -23.12 6.87 3.88
N ASN A 498 -23.77 7.36 4.93
CA ASN A 498 -25.08 8.00 4.82
C ASN A 498 -25.00 9.22 3.88
N ALA A 499 -26.07 9.50 3.14
CA ALA A 499 -26.16 10.66 2.25
C ALA A 499 -26.00 12.02 2.96
N THR A 500 -26.24 12.09 4.26
CA THR A 500 -26.06 13.29 5.10
C THR A 500 -24.87 13.17 6.06
N ALA A 501 -23.99 12.19 5.86
CA ALA A 501 -22.80 12.03 6.69
C ALA A 501 -21.93 13.28 6.59
N LYS A 502 -21.49 13.77 7.76
CA LYS A 502 -20.59 14.92 7.88
C LYS A 502 -19.15 14.49 7.68
N THR A 503 -18.29 15.44 7.30
CA THR A 503 -16.85 15.16 7.18
C THR A 503 -16.30 14.65 8.51
N GLY A 504 -15.58 13.53 8.44
CA GLY A 504 -14.97 12.90 9.62
C GLY A 504 -14.10 11.72 9.24
N HIS A 505 -13.22 11.31 10.14
CA HIS A 505 -12.37 10.13 9.95
C HIS A 505 -12.14 9.40 11.27
N ALA A 506 -11.74 8.14 11.17
CA ALA A 506 -11.33 7.32 12.31
C ALA A 506 -10.30 6.27 11.87
N LEU A 507 -9.49 5.83 12.82
CA LEU A 507 -8.75 4.57 12.71
C LEU A 507 -9.65 3.46 13.23
N VAL A 508 -9.93 2.49 12.37
CA VAL A 508 -10.92 1.44 12.63
C VAL A 508 -10.22 0.09 12.85
N ARG A 509 -10.93 -0.86 13.45
CA ARG A 509 -10.47 -2.24 13.58
C ARG A 509 -11.33 -3.14 12.72
N MET A 510 -10.68 -4.03 11.98
CA MET A 510 -11.36 -5.09 11.26
C MET A 510 -10.90 -6.43 11.82
N SER A 511 -11.84 -7.35 12.03
CA SER A 511 -11.58 -8.64 12.67
C SER A 511 -12.39 -9.76 12.04
N GLY A 512 -11.97 -10.99 12.30
CA GLY A 512 -12.77 -12.19 12.07
C GLY A 512 -12.96 -12.97 13.37
N ARG A 513 -14.18 -13.44 13.61
CA ARG A 513 -14.53 -14.32 14.72
C ARG A 513 -14.89 -15.70 14.18
N ALA A 514 -14.42 -16.75 14.85
CA ALA A 514 -14.84 -18.10 14.54
C ALA A 514 -14.91 -18.96 15.80
N ASN A 515 -15.72 -20.01 15.76
CA ASN A 515 -15.68 -21.07 16.76
C ASN A 515 -14.63 -22.11 16.36
N ILE A 516 -13.64 -22.32 17.22
CA ILE A 516 -12.60 -23.33 17.07
C ILE A 516 -12.62 -24.20 18.32
N ASP A 517 -12.87 -25.50 18.15
CA ASP A 517 -12.94 -26.49 19.24
C ASP A 517 -13.86 -26.07 20.41
N GLY A 518 -15.00 -25.46 20.08
CA GLY A 518 -15.99 -24.98 21.06
C GLY A 518 -15.67 -23.63 21.68
N LYS A 519 -14.58 -22.96 21.28
CA LYS A 519 -14.16 -21.65 21.79
C LYS A 519 -14.25 -20.59 20.70
N GLU A 520 -14.80 -19.43 21.04
CA GLU A 520 -14.74 -18.28 20.14
C GLU A 520 -13.32 -17.70 20.13
N VAL A 521 -12.78 -17.55 18.92
CA VAL A 521 -11.49 -16.89 18.68
C VAL A 521 -11.71 -15.66 17.81
N THR A 522 -10.97 -14.59 18.09
CA THR A 522 -10.95 -13.38 17.26
C THR A 522 -9.55 -13.19 16.68
N ARG A 523 -9.47 -12.85 15.38
CA ARG A 523 -8.22 -12.54 14.67
C ARG A 523 -8.32 -11.18 13.99
N PRO A 524 -7.25 -10.36 14.01
CA PRO A 524 -7.24 -9.12 13.25
C PRO A 524 -7.26 -9.40 11.75
N CYS A 525 -7.90 -8.52 10.99
CA CYS A 525 -7.82 -8.47 9.54
C CYS A 525 -6.90 -7.32 9.12
N ARG A 526 -5.88 -7.61 8.31
CA ARG A 526 -4.90 -6.62 7.87
C ARG A 526 -5.25 -6.08 6.49
N LEU A 527 -5.25 -4.77 6.34
CA LEU A 527 -5.54 -4.11 5.05
C LEU A 527 -4.27 -4.04 4.19
N ALA A 528 -4.40 -4.33 2.91
CA ALA A 528 -3.38 -4.14 1.89
C ALA A 528 -3.79 -3.02 0.92
N SER A 529 -2.79 -2.29 0.41
CA SER A 529 -2.99 -1.37 -0.72
C SER A 529 -1.72 -1.26 -1.56
N MET A 530 -1.85 -0.66 -2.74
CA MET A 530 -0.69 -0.35 -3.58
C MET A 530 0.19 0.71 -2.92
N ALA A 531 1.50 0.48 -2.89
CA ALA A 531 2.46 1.51 -2.51
C ALA A 531 2.32 2.71 -3.44
N TRP A 532 2.22 2.51 -4.76
CA TRP A 532 2.05 3.60 -5.73
C TRP A 532 0.83 3.41 -6.63
N PRO A 533 0.17 4.52 -7.07
CA PRO A 533 -0.71 4.44 -8.22
C PRO A 533 0.09 4.09 -9.48
N VAL A 534 -0.31 3.02 -10.14
CA VAL A 534 0.22 2.56 -11.43
C VAL A 534 -0.81 2.86 -12.51
N LYS A 535 -0.41 3.64 -13.52
CA LYS A 535 -1.29 4.03 -14.63
C LYS A 535 -1.43 2.92 -15.68
N ASP A 536 -0.33 2.23 -15.97
CA ASP A 536 -0.30 1.09 -16.89
C ASP A 536 0.62 0.01 -16.33
N ALA A 537 0.01 -1.06 -15.82
CA ALA A 537 0.76 -2.14 -15.21
C ALA A 537 1.67 -2.86 -16.21
N LYS A 538 1.45 -2.77 -17.55
CA LYS A 538 2.42 -3.29 -18.53
C LYS A 538 3.78 -2.60 -18.51
N GLN A 539 3.82 -1.36 -18.06
CA GLN A 539 5.05 -0.58 -17.99
C GLN A 539 5.67 -0.59 -16.60
N GLU A 540 4.87 -0.84 -15.56
CA GLU A 540 5.29 -0.79 -14.17
C GLU A 540 4.56 -1.86 -13.35
N ILE A 541 5.31 -2.76 -12.71
CA ILE A 541 4.73 -3.83 -11.88
C ILE A 541 4.13 -3.20 -10.61
N PRO A 542 2.84 -3.43 -10.30
CA PRO A 542 2.25 -2.97 -9.05
C PRO A 542 2.91 -3.63 -7.84
N SER A 543 3.15 -2.85 -6.80
CA SER A 543 3.77 -3.30 -5.55
C SER A 543 2.83 -3.03 -4.38
N PRO A 544 2.01 -4.01 -3.97
CA PRO A 544 1.18 -3.89 -2.78
C PRO A 544 1.94 -4.24 -1.51
N ARG A 545 1.47 -3.68 -0.40
CA ARG A 545 1.94 -4.00 0.94
C ARG A 545 0.80 -3.94 1.95
N LEU A 546 1.04 -4.49 3.13
CA LEU A 546 0.16 -4.28 4.28
C LEU A 546 0.31 -2.85 4.81
N PHE A 547 -0.80 -2.32 5.30
CA PHE A 547 -0.86 -1.10 6.08
C PHE A 547 -0.75 -1.45 7.57
N ASP A 548 -0.28 -0.48 8.35
CA ASP A 548 -0.10 -0.63 9.80
C ASP A 548 -1.44 -0.53 10.55
N ASP A 549 -2.40 0.20 9.98
CA ASP A 549 -3.74 0.44 10.49
C ASP A 549 -4.76 0.62 9.34
N ILE A 550 -6.05 0.80 9.70
CA ILE A 550 -7.15 0.92 8.74
C ILE A 550 -7.79 2.32 8.89
N PRO A 551 -7.43 3.30 8.06
CA PRO A 551 -8.07 4.61 8.06
C PRO A 551 -9.41 4.57 7.31
N VAL A 552 -10.45 5.16 7.88
CA VAL A 552 -11.73 5.39 7.18
C VAL A 552 -12.10 6.84 7.33
N SER A 553 -12.45 7.49 6.21
CA SER A 553 -13.00 8.84 6.22
C SER A 553 -14.26 8.93 5.37
N VAL A 554 -15.06 9.93 5.69
CA VAL A 554 -16.18 10.39 4.87
C VAL A 554 -16.04 11.90 4.69
N THR A 555 -16.42 12.41 3.51
CA THR A 555 -16.48 13.84 3.21
C THR A 555 -17.86 14.25 2.74
N GLU A 556 -18.33 15.40 3.23
CA GLU A 556 -19.53 16.07 2.71
C GLU A 556 -19.22 17.10 1.62
N ALA A 557 -17.93 17.35 1.33
CA ALA A 557 -17.51 18.29 0.30
C ALA A 557 -17.98 17.86 -1.11
N GLU A 558 -18.16 16.56 -1.31
CA GLU A 558 -18.76 15.99 -2.52
C GLU A 558 -19.68 14.82 -2.14
N ALA A 559 -20.88 14.80 -2.69
CA ALA A 559 -21.76 13.63 -2.61
C ALA A 559 -21.41 12.59 -3.67
N ALA A 560 -21.74 11.32 -3.43
CA ALA A 560 -21.63 10.29 -4.45
C ALA A 560 -22.51 10.64 -5.68
N PRO A 561 -22.00 10.53 -6.93
CA PRO A 561 -22.78 10.83 -8.13
C PRO A 561 -24.02 9.95 -8.32
N LEU A 562 -23.98 8.73 -7.75
CA LEU A 562 -25.08 7.78 -7.74
C LEU A 562 -25.07 7.03 -6.40
N THR A 563 -26.22 6.99 -5.74
CA THR A 563 -26.49 6.15 -4.57
C THR A 563 -27.53 5.09 -4.93
N ILE A 564 -27.27 3.83 -4.60
CA ILE A 564 -28.22 2.71 -4.80
C ILE A 564 -28.54 2.10 -3.43
N THR A 565 -29.82 1.89 -3.12
CA THR A 565 -30.28 1.23 -1.89
C THR A 565 -31.39 0.25 -2.21
N ALA A 566 -31.72 -0.67 -1.28
CA ALA A 566 -33.03 -1.30 -1.31
C ALA A 566 -34.13 -0.23 -1.12
N ALA A 567 -35.32 -0.48 -1.67
CA ALA A 567 -36.47 0.42 -1.52
C ALA A 567 -36.98 0.45 -0.06
N GLU A 568 -36.80 -0.63 0.67
CA GLU A 568 -37.13 -0.78 2.09
C GLU A 568 -35.92 -1.25 2.88
N GLU A 569 -35.67 -0.62 4.03
CA GLU A 569 -34.62 -1.03 4.96
C GLU A 569 -35.14 -2.10 5.91
N LYS A 570 -35.09 -3.36 5.46
CA LYS A 570 -35.50 -4.53 6.24
C LYS A 570 -34.60 -5.73 5.96
N VAL A 571 -34.74 -6.78 6.75
CA VAL A 571 -34.21 -8.10 6.42
C VAL A 571 -35.18 -8.76 5.45
N TRP A 572 -34.70 -9.11 4.26
CA TRP A 572 -35.49 -9.77 3.23
C TRP A 572 -35.51 -11.27 3.49
N GLU A 573 -36.69 -11.87 3.63
CA GLU A 573 -36.81 -13.29 3.94
C GLU A 573 -37.32 -14.09 2.74
N VAL A 574 -36.78 -15.29 2.55
CA VAL A 574 -37.15 -16.18 1.45
C VAL A 574 -36.87 -17.64 1.82
N PRO A 575 -37.74 -18.61 1.48
CA PRO A 575 -37.42 -20.02 1.68
C PRO A 575 -36.29 -20.47 0.74
N GLN A 576 -35.49 -21.44 1.18
CA GLN A 576 -34.47 -22.09 0.36
C GLN A 576 -35.08 -22.60 -0.94
N GLY A 577 -34.40 -22.36 -2.07
CA GLY A 577 -34.92 -22.71 -3.40
C GLY A 577 -36.03 -21.79 -3.92
N GLY A 578 -36.47 -20.80 -3.14
CA GLY A 578 -37.49 -19.83 -3.55
C GLY A 578 -36.96 -18.74 -4.47
N SER A 579 -37.87 -17.88 -4.93
CA SER A 579 -37.53 -16.65 -5.65
C SER A 579 -37.59 -15.44 -4.72
N LEU A 580 -36.51 -14.67 -4.67
CA LEU A 580 -36.40 -13.44 -3.90
C LEU A 580 -36.40 -12.24 -4.84
N LYS A 581 -37.29 -11.28 -4.61
CA LYS A 581 -37.37 -10.02 -5.35
C LYS A 581 -37.03 -8.86 -4.43
N ILE A 582 -36.04 -8.06 -4.80
CA ILE A 582 -35.59 -6.89 -4.05
C ILE A 582 -35.71 -5.66 -4.93
N PRO A 583 -36.71 -4.80 -4.70
CA PRO A 583 -36.78 -3.50 -5.34
C PRO A 583 -35.61 -2.63 -4.88
N LEU A 584 -34.92 -2.05 -5.85
CA LEU A 584 -33.81 -1.12 -5.64
C LEU A 584 -34.25 0.30 -5.99
N LYS A 585 -33.77 1.27 -5.22
CA LYS A 585 -33.92 2.70 -5.46
C LYS A 585 -32.57 3.30 -5.84
N ALA A 586 -32.58 4.18 -6.84
CA ALA A 586 -31.41 4.92 -7.29
C ALA A 586 -31.62 6.42 -7.11
N VAL A 587 -30.59 7.12 -6.62
CA VAL A 587 -30.58 8.58 -6.53
C VAL A 587 -29.38 9.12 -7.29
N TRP A 588 -29.67 9.82 -8.39
CA TRP A 588 -28.68 10.40 -9.30
C TRP A 588 -28.37 11.84 -8.89
N ARG A 589 -27.09 12.19 -8.84
CA ARG A 589 -26.58 13.55 -8.59
C ARG A 589 -25.62 14.02 -9.67
N GLY A 590 -24.98 13.08 -10.37
CA GLY A 590 -24.12 13.36 -11.52
C GLY A 590 -24.86 13.28 -12.85
N GLU A 591 -24.21 13.78 -13.89
CA GLU A 591 -24.56 13.47 -15.28
C GLU A 591 -23.84 12.18 -15.70
N PHE A 592 -24.52 11.33 -16.47
CA PHE A 592 -24.00 10.02 -16.89
C PHE A 592 -24.19 9.81 -18.38
N SER A 593 -23.24 9.10 -18.99
CA SER A 593 -23.30 8.67 -20.38
C SER A 593 -23.78 7.22 -20.49
N GLY A 594 -24.34 6.84 -21.64
CA GLY A 594 -24.90 5.50 -21.89
C GLY A 594 -26.39 5.38 -21.53
N THR A 595 -26.95 4.18 -21.68
CA THR A 595 -28.38 3.91 -21.51
C THR A 595 -28.73 3.32 -20.14
N SER A 596 -27.85 2.48 -19.59
CA SER A 596 -28.05 1.79 -18.31
C SER A 596 -26.72 1.48 -17.62
N VAL A 597 -26.78 1.32 -16.29
CA VAL A 597 -25.71 0.76 -15.46
C VAL A 597 -26.05 -0.71 -15.27
N LYS A 598 -25.14 -1.60 -15.68
CA LYS A 598 -25.27 -3.03 -15.42
C LYS A 598 -24.79 -3.32 -14.00
N LEU A 599 -25.65 -3.97 -13.21
CA LEU A 599 -25.39 -4.29 -11.82
C LEU A 599 -25.22 -5.79 -11.63
N LYS A 600 -24.18 -6.16 -10.89
CA LYS A 600 -23.91 -7.52 -10.38
C LYS A 600 -24.02 -7.52 -8.86
N ALA A 601 -24.22 -8.69 -8.25
CA ALA A 601 -24.18 -8.82 -6.80
C ALA A 601 -22.80 -9.23 -6.28
N TYR A 602 -22.46 -8.70 -5.11
CA TYR A 602 -21.54 -9.29 -4.14
C TYR A 602 -22.32 -10.05 -3.07
N GLY A 603 -21.67 -11.04 -2.48
CA GLY A 603 -22.18 -11.83 -1.37
C GLY A 603 -22.22 -13.31 -1.73
N THR A 604 -21.55 -14.14 -0.93
CA THR A 604 -21.41 -15.58 -1.19
C THR A 604 -22.78 -16.24 -1.34
N GLY A 605 -23.00 -16.91 -2.47
CA GLY A 605 -24.26 -17.58 -2.77
C GLY A 605 -25.29 -16.71 -3.49
N PHE A 606 -24.94 -15.45 -3.81
CA PHE A 606 -25.75 -14.52 -4.61
C PHE A 606 -24.99 -13.96 -5.81
N ASP A 607 -23.66 -14.14 -5.84
CA ASP A 607 -22.72 -13.68 -6.87
C ASP A 607 -22.95 -14.28 -8.26
N GLY A 608 -23.64 -15.44 -8.34
CA GLY A 608 -24.03 -16.09 -9.59
C GLY A 608 -25.27 -15.53 -10.28
N MET A 609 -25.88 -14.45 -9.76
CA MET A 609 -27.08 -13.86 -10.37
C MET A 609 -26.82 -13.31 -11.78
N LYS A 610 -27.85 -13.27 -12.62
CA LYS A 610 -27.78 -12.55 -13.90
C LYS A 610 -27.66 -11.03 -13.65
N GLU A 611 -26.87 -10.35 -14.47
CA GLU A 611 -26.77 -8.89 -14.45
C GLU A 611 -28.16 -8.26 -14.62
N ILE A 612 -28.46 -7.24 -13.81
CA ILE A 612 -29.67 -6.41 -13.95
C ILE A 612 -29.30 -5.03 -14.48
N GLU A 613 -30.24 -4.39 -15.15
CA GLU A 613 -30.05 -3.04 -15.68
C GLU A 613 -30.73 -2.00 -14.81
N LEU A 614 -30.00 -0.95 -14.48
CA LEU A 614 -30.52 0.29 -13.94
C LEU A 614 -30.45 1.36 -15.05
N PRO A 615 -31.57 1.73 -15.69
CA PRO A 615 -31.58 2.78 -16.70
C PRO A 615 -30.99 4.09 -16.17
N VAL A 616 -30.19 4.79 -16.97
CA VAL A 616 -29.66 6.11 -16.58
C VAL A 616 -30.81 7.07 -16.34
N LYS A 617 -30.79 7.78 -15.20
CA LYS A 617 -31.90 8.60 -14.64
C LYS A 617 -33.12 7.81 -14.14
N GLY A 618 -33.16 6.49 -14.31
CA GLY A 618 -34.19 5.63 -13.72
C GLY A 618 -34.09 5.62 -12.20
N THR A 619 -35.20 5.79 -11.49
CA THR A 619 -35.21 5.90 -10.03
C THR A 619 -35.37 4.56 -9.30
N ALA A 620 -35.69 3.50 -10.05
CA ALA A 620 -35.88 2.16 -9.49
C ALA A 620 -35.53 1.07 -10.51
N THR A 621 -35.18 -0.10 -9.99
CA THR A 621 -35.07 -1.38 -10.72
C THR A 621 -35.38 -2.53 -9.75
N GLU A 622 -35.53 -3.76 -10.21
CA GLU A 622 -35.79 -4.92 -9.34
C GLU A 622 -34.71 -5.99 -9.54
N ALA A 623 -34.09 -6.42 -8.45
CA ALA A 623 -33.22 -7.59 -8.45
C ALA A 623 -34.05 -8.85 -8.19
N VAL A 624 -33.93 -9.84 -9.07
CA VAL A 624 -34.62 -11.13 -8.92
C VAL A 624 -33.59 -12.23 -8.76
N PHE A 625 -33.64 -12.93 -7.63
CA PHE A 625 -32.80 -14.07 -7.33
C PHE A 625 -33.60 -15.36 -7.42
N ASP A 626 -33.04 -16.34 -8.11
CA ASP A 626 -33.52 -17.73 -8.12
C ASP A 626 -32.59 -18.54 -7.22
N LEU A 627 -33.02 -18.77 -5.97
CA LEU A 627 -32.19 -19.48 -5.00
C LEU A 627 -32.07 -20.98 -5.29
N ALA A 628 -32.96 -21.55 -6.11
CA ALA A 628 -32.82 -22.94 -6.56
C ALA A 628 -31.65 -23.04 -7.55
N ALA A 629 -31.55 -22.10 -8.49
CA ALA A 629 -30.43 -22.02 -9.42
C ALA A 629 -29.11 -21.69 -8.71
N LEU A 630 -29.14 -20.78 -7.73
CA LEU A 630 -27.96 -20.37 -6.96
C LEU A 630 -27.52 -21.40 -5.91
N LYS A 631 -28.39 -22.35 -5.54
CA LYS A 631 -28.15 -23.37 -4.50
C LYS A 631 -27.73 -22.74 -3.16
N THR A 632 -28.30 -21.60 -2.82
CA THR A 632 -27.99 -20.84 -1.60
C THR A 632 -28.53 -21.60 -0.38
N PRO A 633 -27.70 -22.00 0.59
CA PRO A 633 -28.17 -22.70 1.78
C PRO A 633 -28.96 -21.76 2.71
N PRO A 634 -29.67 -22.31 3.72
CA PRO A 634 -30.28 -21.50 4.76
C PRO A 634 -29.23 -20.72 5.55
N GLY A 635 -29.58 -19.50 5.96
CA GLY A 635 -28.71 -18.63 6.76
C GLY A 635 -28.93 -17.14 6.51
N GLU A 636 -28.09 -16.31 7.15
CA GLU A 636 -28.16 -14.85 7.08
C GLU A 636 -27.08 -14.25 6.18
N TYR A 637 -27.47 -13.53 5.15
CA TYR A 637 -26.58 -13.01 4.13
C TYR A 637 -26.61 -11.50 4.12
N THR A 638 -25.46 -10.90 3.82
CA THR A 638 -25.41 -9.51 3.36
C THR A 638 -24.92 -9.52 1.92
N ILE A 639 -25.70 -8.87 1.06
CA ILE A 639 -25.36 -8.67 -0.35
C ILE A 639 -25.23 -7.18 -0.64
N ALA A 640 -24.57 -6.84 -1.74
CA ALA A 640 -24.60 -5.50 -2.32
C ALA A 640 -24.53 -5.61 -3.83
N PHE A 641 -24.95 -4.56 -4.53
CA PHE A 641 -24.86 -4.48 -5.98
C PHE A 641 -23.72 -3.57 -6.39
N TYR A 642 -23.08 -3.87 -7.51
CA TYR A 642 -22.05 -3.01 -8.07
C TYR A 642 -22.13 -2.95 -9.58
N GLY A 643 -21.72 -1.81 -10.14
CA GLY A 643 -21.63 -1.61 -11.58
C GLY A 643 -20.70 -0.46 -11.93
N SER A 644 -20.19 -0.45 -13.15
CA SER A 644 -19.37 0.65 -13.66
C SER A 644 -20.19 1.55 -14.57
N ALA A 645 -20.02 2.86 -14.48
CA ALA A 645 -20.65 3.82 -15.38
C ALA A 645 -19.73 5.01 -15.68
N VAL A 646 -19.97 5.66 -16.82
CA VAL A 646 -19.28 6.91 -17.17
C VAL A 646 -20.08 8.05 -16.56
N ALA A 647 -19.49 8.74 -15.59
CA ALA A 647 -20.04 9.95 -14.99
C ALA A 647 -19.25 11.17 -15.48
N LYS A 648 -19.95 12.26 -15.75
CA LYS A 648 -19.32 13.55 -16.02
C LYS A 648 -19.06 14.25 -14.70
N TYR A 649 -17.79 14.54 -14.44
CA TYR A 649 -17.30 15.02 -13.16
C TYR A 649 -16.53 16.34 -13.31
N SER A 650 -16.78 17.27 -12.40
CA SER A 650 -16.06 18.55 -12.28
C SER A 650 -15.31 18.59 -10.96
N TYR A 651 -13.99 18.81 -11.03
CA TYR A 651 -13.14 18.83 -9.85
C TYR A 651 -13.25 20.16 -9.09
N ASN A 652 -13.74 20.13 -7.85
CA ASN A 652 -13.78 21.28 -6.95
C ASN A 652 -14.31 22.60 -7.58
N PRO A 653 -15.53 22.61 -8.15
CA PRO A 653 -16.07 23.80 -8.81
C PRO A 653 -16.19 25.02 -7.88
N ASP A 654 -16.32 24.82 -6.57
CA ASP A 654 -16.38 25.92 -5.60
C ASP A 654 -15.03 26.65 -5.42
N ALA A 655 -13.90 25.98 -5.73
CA ALA A 655 -12.60 26.65 -5.77
C ALA A 655 -12.51 27.73 -6.85
N VAL A 656 -13.26 27.59 -7.96
CA VAL A 656 -13.36 28.61 -9.01
C VAL A 656 -13.96 29.88 -8.43
N LYS A 657 -15.11 29.77 -7.75
CA LYS A 657 -15.79 30.90 -7.10
C LYS A 657 -14.89 31.58 -6.07
N ALA A 658 -14.18 30.79 -5.25
CA ALA A 658 -13.26 31.31 -4.25
C ALA A 658 -12.05 32.03 -4.87
N ALA A 659 -11.50 31.48 -5.96
CA ALA A 659 -10.38 32.10 -6.67
C ALA A 659 -10.81 33.41 -7.37
N GLU A 660 -11.98 33.45 -8.01
CA GLU A 660 -12.50 34.67 -8.64
C GLU A 660 -12.73 35.79 -7.60
N ALA A 661 -13.25 35.44 -6.42
CA ALA A 661 -13.40 36.39 -5.32
C ALA A 661 -12.05 36.91 -4.81
N ALA A 662 -11.05 36.02 -4.69
CA ALA A 662 -9.69 36.40 -4.29
C ALA A 662 -9.01 37.29 -5.35
N GLN A 663 -9.19 37.00 -6.64
CA GLN A 663 -8.70 37.82 -7.74
C GLN A 663 -9.29 39.23 -7.68
N LYS A 664 -10.61 39.37 -7.53
CA LYS A 664 -11.26 40.68 -7.40
C LYS A 664 -10.72 41.49 -6.21
N LYS A 665 -10.44 40.83 -5.09
CA LYS A 665 -9.83 41.47 -3.92
C LYS A 665 -8.41 41.94 -4.21
N ALA A 666 -7.59 41.11 -4.84
CA ALA A 666 -6.22 41.44 -5.19
C ALA A 666 -6.15 42.59 -6.22
N GLU A 667 -7.03 42.60 -7.21
CA GLU A 667 -7.17 43.69 -8.19
C GLU A 667 -7.52 45.03 -7.52
N ALA A 668 -8.49 45.02 -6.60
CA ALA A 668 -8.88 46.22 -5.85
C ALA A 668 -7.75 46.75 -4.95
N GLU A 669 -7.02 45.86 -4.29
CA GLU A 669 -5.89 46.22 -3.44
C GLU A 669 -4.70 46.76 -4.26
N ALA A 670 -4.37 46.11 -5.37
CA ALA A 670 -3.34 46.58 -6.30
C ALA A 670 -3.70 47.96 -6.87
N ALA A 671 -4.96 48.19 -7.26
CA ALA A 671 -5.42 49.50 -7.73
C ALA A 671 -5.28 50.60 -6.66
N LYS A 672 -5.63 50.29 -5.40
CA LYS A 672 -5.46 51.21 -4.27
C LYS A 672 -3.98 51.55 -4.05
N ILE A 673 -3.11 50.55 -3.97
CA ILE A 673 -1.67 50.73 -3.75
C ILE A 673 -1.03 51.50 -4.92
N ALA A 674 -1.41 51.20 -6.16
CA ALA A 674 -0.94 51.94 -7.34
C ALA A 674 -1.35 53.42 -7.29
N SER A 675 -2.58 53.73 -6.83
CA SER A 675 -3.03 55.12 -6.67
C SER A 675 -2.21 55.88 -5.60
N GLU A 676 -1.86 55.22 -4.49
CA GLU A 676 -1.04 55.79 -3.42
C GLU A 676 0.42 55.97 -3.86
N ALA A 677 1.00 54.97 -4.53
CA ALA A 677 2.35 55.05 -5.08
C ALA A 677 2.47 56.18 -6.11
N LYS A 678 1.48 56.35 -6.99
CA LYS A 678 1.42 57.47 -7.94
C LYS A 678 1.36 58.83 -7.25
N LYS A 679 0.58 58.94 -6.17
CA LYS A 679 0.52 60.17 -5.36
C LYS A 679 1.87 60.50 -4.72
N LEU A 680 2.48 59.53 -4.02
CA LEU A 680 3.77 59.71 -3.34
C LEU A 680 4.91 60.02 -4.32
N ALA A 681 4.90 59.42 -5.52
CA ALA A 681 5.86 59.77 -6.57
C ALA A 681 5.69 61.22 -7.06
N GLY A 682 4.44 61.68 -7.22
CA GLY A 682 4.14 63.07 -7.56
C GLY A 682 4.55 64.06 -6.46
N ASP A 683 4.28 63.73 -5.20
CA ASP A 683 4.66 64.55 -4.05
C ASP A 683 6.18 64.65 -3.90
N ALA A 684 6.91 63.55 -4.14
CA ALA A 684 8.37 63.53 -4.14
C ALA A 684 8.98 64.35 -5.27
N ALA A 685 8.37 64.37 -6.46
CA ALA A 685 8.82 65.18 -7.58
C ALA A 685 8.72 66.69 -7.30
N ASN A 686 7.74 67.10 -6.49
CA ASN A 686 7.46 68.50 -6.15
C ASN A 686 7.99 68.91 -4.75
N ALA A 687 8.79 68.07 -4.10
CA ALA A 687 9.22 68.29 -2.73
C ALA A 687 10.27 69.43 -2.58
N PRO A 688 10.17 70.28 -1.54
CA PRO A 688 11.21 71.22 -1.14
C PRO A 688 12.56 70.53 -0.90
N ALA A 689 13.67 71.26 -1.10
CA ALA A 689 15.03 70.70 -1.06
C ALA A 689 15.38 69.99 0.27
N ASP A 690 14.85 70.48 1.39
CA ASP A 690 15.02 69.94 2.74
C ASP A 690 14.25 68.63 2.98
N LYS A 691 13.20 68.33 2.21
CA LYS A 691 12.36 67.10 2.35
C LYS A 691 12.50 66.10 1.20
N LYS A 692 13.28 66.45 0.17
CA LYS A 692 13.38 65.68 -1.07
C LYS A 692 13.86 64.24 -0.89
N SER A 693 14.81 64.01 0.02
CA SER A 693 15.36 62.68 0.30
C SER A 693 14.34 61.75 0.96
N GLU A 694 13.61 62.25 1.95
CA GLU A 694 12.59 61.49 2.69
C GLU A 694 11.42 61.09 1.76
N MET A 695 10.91 62.04 0.99
CA MET A 695 9.81 61.80 0.05
C MET A 695 10.22 60.85 -1.08
N ALA A 696 11.46 60.93 -1.56
CA ALA A 696 11.99 59.98 -2.55
C ALA A 696 12.07 58.55 -2.00
N ASN A 697 12.47 58.38 -0.73
CA ASN A 697 12.50 57.07 -0.09
C ASN A 697 11.08 56.51 0.12
N ALA A 698 10.12 57.33 0.54
CA ALA A 698 8.72 56.95 0.66
C ALA A 698 8.12 56.52 -0.69
N ALA A 699 8.42 57.25 -1.77
CA ALA A 699 8.01 56.89 -3.13
C ALA A 699 8.63 55.55 -3.59
N LYS A 700 9.90 55.29 -3.24
CA LYS A 700 10.57 54.01 -3.55
C LYS A 700 9.89 52.83 -2.84
N ILE A 701 9.62 52.95 -1.54
CA ILE A 701 8.91 51.93 -0.76
C ILE A 701 7.50 51.68 -1.33
N ALA A 702 6.79 52.75 -1.72
CA ALA A 702 5.47 52.63 -2.32
C ALA A 702 5.51 51.93 -3.69
N ALA A 703 6.53 52.20 -4.52
CA ALA A 703 6.75 51.52 -5.79
C ALA A 703 7.08 50.02 -5.60
N GLU A 704 7.87 49.67 -4.59
CA GLU A 704 8.14 48.26 -4.24
C GLU A 704 6.86 47.55 -3.78
N LYS A 705 6.03 48.19 -2.95
CA LYS A 705 4.71 47.68 -2.55
C LYS A 705 3.76 47.53 -3.73
N GLN A 706 3.75 48.49 -4.67
CA GLN A 706 2.96 48.38 -5.90
C GLN A 706 3.38 47.14 -6.70
N LYS A 707 4.68 46.94 -6.91
CA LYS A 707 5.21 45.77 -7.63
C LYS A 707 4.82 44.45 -6.95
N GLN A 708 4.85 44.39 -5.61
CA GLN A 708 4.40 43.23 -4.85
C GLN A 708 2.89 42.98 -5.02
N ALA A 709 2.07 44.03 -4.98
CA ALA A 709 0.62 43.93 -5.15
C ALA A 709 0.24 43.48 -6.57
N GLU A 710 0.92 44.00 -7.60
CA GLU A 710 0.76 43.56 -9.00
C GLU A 710 1.14 42.08 -9.18
N ALA A 711 2.20 41.61 -8.52
CA ALA A 711 2.59 40.21 -8.53
C ALA A 711 1.53 39.30 -7.87
N LEU A 712 0.97 39.71 -6.73
CA LEU A 712 -0.13 38.99 -6.06
C LEU A 712 -1.41 38.96 -6.91
N MET A 713 -1.73 40.05 -7.60
CA MET A 713 -2.85 40.11 -8.56
C MET A 713 -2.64 39.12 -9.72
N ALA A 714 -1.44 39.10 -10.31
CA ALA A 714 -1.11 38.15 -11.38
C ALA A 714 -1.15 36.69 -10.90
N GLU A 715 -0.69 36.41 -9.68
CA GLU A 715 -0.80 35.09 -9.05
C GLU A 715 -2.27 34.68 -8.84
N ALA A 716 -3.12 35.60 -8.38
CA ALA A 716 -4.55 35.33 -8.21
C ALA A 716 -5.25 35.03 -9.54
N ALA A 717 -4.95 35.79 -10.60
CA ALA A 717 -5.47 35.51 -11.94
C ALA A 717 -5.01 34.15 -12.48
N LYS A 718 -3.73 33.81 -12.29
CA LYS A 718 -3.20 32.48 -12.64
C LYS A 718 -3.91 31.37 -11.86
N LYS A 719 -4.21 31.60 -10.57
CA LYS A 719 -4.95 30.65 -9.74
C LYS A 719 -6.35 30.41 -10.29
N VAL A 720 -7.08 31.45 -10.70
CA VAL A 720 -8.39 31.31 -11.36
C VAL A 720 -8.32 30.42 -12.59
N GLN A 721 -7.33 30.66 -13.46
CA GLN A 721 -7.13 29.81 -14.65
C GLN A 721 -6.91 28.34 -14.26
N VAL A 722 -5.98 28.07 -13.33
CA VAL A 722 -5.64 26.71 -12.88
C VAL A 722 -6.85 25.97 -12.31
N VAL A 723 -7.64 26.61 -11.43
CA VAL A 723 -8.82 25.95 -10.84
C VAL A 723 -9.97 25.82 -11.83
N THR A 724 -10.09 26.72 -12.81
CA THR A 724 -11.09 26.63 -13.88
C THR A 724 -10.78 25.45 -14.80
N ASP A 725 -9.52 25.28 -15.20
CA ASP A 725 -9.07 24.14 -16.02
C ASP A 725 -9.22 22.80 -15.28
N ALA A 726 -9.01 22.80 -13.96
CA ALA A 726 -9.24 21.64 -13.12
C ALA A 726 -10.74 21.29 -13.03
N ALA A 727 -11.60 22.29 -12.84
CA ALA A 727 -13.05 22.13 -12.70
C ALA A 727 -13.78 21.82 -14.01
N ALA A 728 -13.11 21.97 -15.16
CA ALA A 728 -13.65 21.62 -16.47
C ALA A 728 -14.22 20.19 -16.44
N PRO A 729 -15.51 19.99 -16.80
CA PRO A 729 -16.16 18.68 -16.73
C PRO A 729 -15.44 17.63 -17.60
N LYS A 730 -15.19 16.45 -17.03
CA LYS A 730 -14.52 15.32 -17.71
C LYS A 730 -15.31 14.03 -17.50
N ASP A 731 -15.27 13.16 -18.50
CA ASP A 731 -15.81 11.81 -18.38
C ASP A 731 -14.87 10.94 -17.54
N ILE A 732 -15.42 10.35 -16.48
CA ILE A 732 -14.75 9.42 -15.57
C ILE A 732 -15.53 8.12 -15.55
N VAL A 733 -14.84 6.99 -15.73
CA VAL A 733 -15.46 5.68 -15.42
C VAL A 733 -15.31 5.45 -13.94
N ASP A 734 -16.41 5.29 -13.21
CA ASP A 734 -16.36 4.94 -11.79
C ASP A 734 -17.20 3.70 -11.47
N ILE A 735 -16.90 3.10 -10.32
CA ILE A 735 -17.60 1.95 -9.77
C ILE A 735 -18.57 2.45 -8.71
N PHE A 736 -19.84 2.12 -8.90
CA PHE A 736 -20.90 2.45 -7.95
C PHE A 736 -21.33 1.17 -7.23
N VAL A 737 -21.36 1.24 -5.91
CA VAL A 737 -21.77 0.14 -5.03
C VAL A 737 -23.04 0.57 -4.30
N SER A 738 -23.99 -0.35 -4.15
CA SER A 738 -25.17 -0.12 -3.34
C SER A 738 -24.84 -0.19 -1.84
N ALA A 739 -25.71 0.40 -1.02
CA ALA A 739 -25.75 0.08 0.40
C ALA A 739 -25.95 -1.44 0.61
N PRO A 740 -25.46 -2.00 1.74
CA PRO A 740 -25.63 -3.41 2.06
C PRO A 740 -27.12 -3.76 2.25
N ILE A 741 -27.50 -4.96 1.82
CA ILE A 741 -28.86 -5.49 1.92
C ILE A 741 -28.81 -6.82 2.66
N ARG A 742 -29.61 -6.93 3.71
CA ARG A 742 -29.70 -8.14 4.54
C ARG A 742 -30.75 -9.09 4.01
N VAL A 743 -30.39 -10.37 3.88
CA VAL A 743 -31.27 -11.43 3.38
C VAL A 743 -31.19 -12.63 4.32
N THR A 744 -32.33 -13.19 4.72
CA THR A 744 -32.39 -14.45 5.46
C THR A 744 -33.01 -15.52 4.57
N VAL A 745 -32.24 -16.56 4.26
CA VAL A 745 -32.72 -17.77 3.58
C VAL A 745 -33.20 -18.74 4.66
N LYS A 746 -34.52 -18.98 4.71
CA LYS A 746 -35.14 -19.91 5.65
C LYS A 746 -35.04 -21.35 5.12
N PRO A 747 -34.98 -22.38 5.97
CA PRO A 747 -35.13 -23.77 5.53
C PRO A 747 -36.37 -23.93 4.66
N ALA A 748 -36.32 -24.85 3.68
CA ALA A 748 -37.51 -25.19 2.91
C ALA A 748 -38.62 -25.66 3.87
N PRO A 749 -39.88 -25.23 3.69
CA PRO A 749 -40.97 -25.71 4.53
C PRO A 749 -41.04 -27.24 4.45
N GLU A 750 -41.06 -27.92 5.61
CA GLU A 750 -41.30 -29.36 5.67
C GLU A 750 -42.57 -29.68 4.88
N ALA A 751 -42.48 -30.62 3.94
CA ALA A 751 -43.65 -31.13 3.25
C ALA A 751 -44.60 -31.66 4.33
N ALA A 752 -45.75 -31.00 4.51
CA ALA A 752 -46.75 -31.41 5.49
C ALA A 752 -47.01 -32.90 5.28
N ALA A 753 -46.66 -33.71 6.29
CA ALA A 753 -46.97 -35.12 6.31
C ALA A 753 -48.48 -35.25 6.11
N VAL A 754 -48.87 -35.68 4.91
CA VAL A 754 -50.25 -36.04 4.60
C VAL A 754 -50.57 -37.20 5.53
N THR A 755 -51.19 -36.88 6.66
CA THR A 755 -51.81 -37.85 7.53
C THR A 755 -53.00 -38.37 6.74
N ALA A 756 -52.78 -39.49 6.03
CA ALA A 756 -53.85 -40.25 5.44
C ALA A 756 -54.78 -40.71 6.58
N LYS A 757 -55.90 -40.01 6.75
CA LYS A 757 -57.01 -40.47 7.56
C LYS A 757 -57.89 -41.39 6.71
N GLN A 758 -57.91 -42.64 7.17
CA GLN A 758 -58.82 -43.77 6.90
C GLN A 758 -58.76 -44.43 5.52
#